data_AF-A0A3C0THE9-F1
#
_entry.id   AF-A0A3C0THE9-F1
#
_cell.length_a   1.000
_cell.length_b   1.000
_cell.length_c   1.000
_cell.angle_alpha   90.00
_cell.angle_beta   90.00
_cell.angle_gamma   90.00
#
_symmetry.space_group_name_H-M   'P 1'
#
loop_
_entity.id
_entity.type
_entity.pdbx_description
1 polymer ?
#
loop_
_entity_poly.entity_id
_entity_poly.type
_entity_poly.pdbx_seq_one_letter_code
_entity_poly.pdbx_strand_id
1 'polypeptide(L)'
;MEKKVFKFKRTVAIALAFAMAFTASGVIAPTVDAQAKEGKIAFLSDNKAMSKSVEKQLKEEASVLPAKVDLRDYDKDGDGKGENYVTPVKFQNPFGTCWAFGIQSAAEISYLFENNLGTPAGTKNEKIDLSEKDFAWYFYHGITNDDVKSGIIPSSQVGEGFDPSEIEKDNKNACYDFGATTLNCGSNFFMSGQGPKKETDIVKGWVENYGAVDDQPYQYKGMHGWINTDKNESDEAKAARKEYDYKEFYNLYSTNDPQMLAMMKQFGYKDGMDFKEWFDSVYEEKLLPGSYDDIESYAKFDDWRLPVNAEYRLGGGRLLMKESRIMQTPIGTKMGLFTNNEDTRWSIKNELKNGHGVVLSYYADQSRPGDVLGDKGYMNTTNWAQYTNDYKQANHAVCVVGYDDNYPKENFTRTVGGKTVEGSTPPEDGAFIIKNSWGSLDGQVARDWGIDGTGYFYLSYFDTSVSGAESYCFYSEKEQKAIGETTIAQYDLLPANTYMSMDEIGAKADPTQKSMMANVFTSEQSTNLYSIGMATNTPGTYVDYAIYTNLKDPSDPLSGTKVTEGMEIFLYAGYQRIELKKDIPVKKGEKYSVVISEHYKDDDKNSDVYKELIPLGVGVAPLKIKGVINPGESFISNGEGWVDISTLRESIIGTLWGSNEDGMKMTFGESFTKDSFQIDNFPIKAFGHKANASIKIKSKDAVKKSVTLKVKKSKVNKKAQKFTVKVSPKAKLSLSLVSTPKKGKKMLTIKSTTITLKKKAPAGKYKFRIAAKETSSSKKTTTKTITVVVK
;
A
#
# COMPACT_ATOMS: atom_id res chain seq x y z
N MET A 1 -53.27 -18.72 12.36
CA MET A 1 -53.44 -19.88 11.46
C MET A 1 -52.61 -19.62 10.22
N GLU A 2 -51.35 -20.06 10.28
CA GLU A 2 -50.79 -21.12 9.42
C GLU A 2 -50.29 -20.56 8.07
N LYS A 3 -49.01 -20.15 8.04
CA LYS A 3 -47.90 -20.95 7.48
C LYS A 3 -48.14 -21.38 6.03
N LYS A 4 -47.63 -20.59 5.09
CA LYS A 4 -47.09 -21.12 3.82
C LYS A 4 -45.65 -20.65 3.65
N VAL A 5 -44.78 -21.59 3.96
CA VAL A 5 -43.34 -21.64 3.68
C VAL A 5 -43.13 -21.49 2.18
N PHE A 6 -42.36 -20.48 1.76
CA PHE A 6 -41.77 -20.45 0.42
C PHE A 6 -40.26 -20.64 0.54
N LYS A 7 -39.81 -21.76 -0.02
CA LYS A 7 -38.43 -22.24 -0.09
C LYS A 7 -37.55 -21.24 -0.86
N PHE A 8 -36.48 -20.78 -0.22
CA PHE A 8 -35.36 -20.12 -0.90
C PHE A 8 -34.71 -21.12 -1.86
N LYS A 9 -34.84 -20.88 -3.17
CA LYS A 9 -34.02 -21.55 -4.19
C LYS A 9 -32.88 -20.60 -4.58
N ARG A 10 -31.68 -21.07 -4.29
CA ARG A 10 -30.38 -20.63 -4.83
C ARG A 10 -30.47 -20.33 -6.33
N THR A 11 -29.75 -19.28 -6.76
CA THR A 11 -28.91 -19.11 -7.97
C THR A 11 -29.00 -17.65 -8.42
N VAL A 12 -27.87 -16.92 -8.51
CA VAL A 12 -27.53 -15.88 -9.54
C VAL A 12 -26.35 -14.98 -9.08
N ALA A 13 -25.25 -15.05 -9.84
CA ALA A 13 -24.21 -14.06 -10.10
C ALA A 13 -23.44 -14.54 -11.33
N ILE A 14 -22.88 -13.59 -12.05
CA ILE A 14 -21.49 -13.13 -11.95
C ILE A 14 -21.58 -11.61 -12.26
N ALA A 15 -20.62 -10.76 -11.85
CA ALA A 15 -20.22 -9.46 -12.48
C ALA A 15 -19.17 -8.75 -11.60
N LEU A 16 -17.88 -9.10 -11.66
CA LEU A 16 -17.04 -8.98 -10.44
C LEU A 16 -15.62 -8.37 -10.56
N ALA A 17 -15.25 -7.63 -11.60
CA ALA A 17 -13.82 -7.30 -11.77
C ALA A 17 -13.21 -6.12 -10.98
N PHE A 18 -13.94 -5.25 -10.25
CA PHE A 18 -13.24 -4.19 -9.48
C PHE A 18 -13.66 -3.95 -8.04
N ALA A 19 -14.75 -4.53 -7.55
CA ALA A 19 -15.35 -4.00 -6.33
C ALA A 19 -14.77 -4.52 -5.00
N MET A 20 -14.05 -5.65 -4.96
CA MET A 20 -13.33 -6.21 -3.80
C MET A 20 -12.83 -7.58 -4.25
N ALA A 21 -11.57 -7.95 -4.03
CA ALA A 21 -11.10 -9.27 -4.47
C ALA A 21 -11.74 -10.40 -3.64
N PHE A 22 -12.92 -10.87 -4.07
CA PHE A 22 -13.52 -12.15 -3.68
C PHE A 22 -13.58 -12.41 -2.16
N THR A 23 -14.69 -12.06 -1.48
CA THR A 23 -15.09 -12.87 -0.33
C THR A 23 -15.27 -14.31 -0.80
N ALA A 24 -14.42 -15.18 -0.27
CA ALA A 24 -14.31 -16.57 -0.65
C ALA A 24 -15.61 -17.37 -0.53
N SER A 25 -15.64 -18.51 -1.22
CA SER A 25 -16.53 -19.66 -0.98
C SER A 25 -17.85 -19.69 -1.76
N GLY A 26 -17.76 -19.83 -3.09
CA GLY A 26 -18.83 -20.43 -3.92
C GLY A 26 -20.11 -19.60 -4.07
N VAL A 27 -20.83 -19.82 -5.18
CA VAL A 27 -22.05 -19.07 -5.54
C VAL A 27 -21.59 -17.65 -5.99
N ILE A 28 -21.38 -17.32 -7.28
CA ILE A 28 -22.08 -17.77 -8.47
C ILE A 28 -21.28 -17.49 -9.77
N ALA A 29 -21.37 -18.40 -10.75
CA ALA A 29 -20.51 -18.50 -11.95
C ALA A 29 -21.18 -18.61 -13.38
N PRO A 30 -22.49 -18.41 -13.67
CA PRO A 30 -22.96 -18.49 -15.07
C PRO A 30 -23.22 -17.17 -15.83
N THR A 31 -23.74 -16.10 -15.21
CA THR A 31 -24.41 -15.04 -16.00
C THR A 31 -23.50 -13.95 -16.57
N VAL A 32 -22.41 -13.56 -15.91
CA VAL A 32 -21.39 -12.67 -16.50
C VAL A 32 -20.34 -13.38 -17.33
N ASP A 33 -20.16 -14.69 -17.18
CA ASP A 33 -19.29 -15.43 -18.09
C ASP A 33 -19.87 -15.37 -19.52
N ALA A 34 -21.21 -15.37 -19.64
CA ALA A 34 -21.92 -15.13 -20.89
C ALA A 34 -21.81 -13.67 -21.39
N GLN A 35 -21.87 -12.66 -20.51
CA GLN A 35 -21.83 -11.25 -20.91
C GLN A 35 -20.40 -10.74 -21.22
N ALA A 36 -19.38 -11.32 -20.57
CA ALA A 36 -17.97 -11.12 -20.91
C ALA A 36 -17.62 -11.78 -22.25
N LYS A 37 -18.19 -12.98 -22.53
CA LYS A 37 -18.13 -13.64 -23.85
C LYS A 37 -18.85 -12.88 -24.97
N GLU A 38 -19.74 -11.94 -24.65
CA GLU A 38 -20.43 -11.07 -25.61
C GLU A 38 -19.84 -9.65 -25.69
N GLY A 39 -18.79 -9.32 -24.92
CA GLY A 39 -18.05 -8.06 -25.07
C GLY A 39 -18.80 -6.83 -24.58
N LYS A 40 -19.80 -7.02 -23.71
CA LYS A 40 -20.71 -5.96 -23.22
C LYS A 40 -20.29 -5.32 -21.90
N ILE A 41 -19.15 -5.73 -21.34
CA ILE A 41 -18.56 -5.18 -20.10
C ILE A 41 -17.20 -4.61 -20.47
N ALA A 42 -17.15 -3.31 -20.77
CA ALA A 42 -15.92 -2.55 -20.96
C ALA A 42 -15.67 -1.75 -19.69
N PHE A 43 -14.70 -2.18 -18.89
CA PHE A 43 -14.21 -1.42 -17.74
C PHE A 43 -12.71 -1.63 -17.59
N LEU A 44 -12.04 -0.53 -17.31
CA LEU A 44 -10.61 -0.27 -17.30
C LEU A 44 -9.99 0.09 -18.64
N SER A 45 -9.38 1.28 -18.58
CA SER A 45 -8.47 1.92 -19.52
C SER A 45 -8.67 1.45 -20.95
N ASP A 46 -9.34 2.30 -21.73
CA ASP A 46 -8.90 2.47 -23.10
C ASP A 46 -7.39 2.73 -23.04
N ASN A 47 -6.59 1.66 -23.14
CA ASN A 47 -5.19 1.70 -23.54
C ASN A 47 -5.19 2.08 -25.02
N LYS A 48 -5.75 3.27 -25.33
CA LYS A 48 -5.40 3.96 -26.56
C LYS A 48 -3.91 4.19 -26.46
N ALA A 49 -3.21 3.54 -27.39
CA ALA A 49 -1.80 3.53 -27.66
C ALA A 49 -0.97 4.45 -26.75
N MET A 50 -0.19 3.83 -25.85
CA MET A 50 1.08 4.40 -25.45
C MET A 50 1.75 5.00 -26.68
N SER A 51 2.26 6.23 -26.58
CA SER A 51 2.91 6.85 -27.75
C SER A 51 3.97 5.90 -28.32
N LYS A 52 4.04 5.78 -29.65
CA LYS A 52 5.00 4.95 -30.37
C LYS A 52 6.44 5.25 -29.96
N SER A 53 6.73 6.48 -29.51
CA SER A 53 8.02 6.85 -28.93
C SER A 53 8.30 6.19 -27.58
N VAL A 54 7.32 6.14 -26.68
CA VAL A 54 7.47 5.51 -25.36
C VAL A 54 7.49 3.99 -25.51
N GLU A 55 6.64 3.43 -26.37
CA GLU A 55 6.66 2.00 -26.72
C GLU A 55 8.03 1.60 -27.29
N LYS A 56 8.58 2.39 -28.21
CA LYS A 56 9.92 2.18 -28.75
C LYS A 56 10.99 2.21 -27.67
N GLN A 57 10.94 3.18 -26.75
CA GLN A 57 11.90 3.26 -25.65
C GLN A 57 11.83 2.02 -24.75
N LEU A 58 10.62 1.60 -24.35
CA LEU A 58 10.44 0.41 -23.53
C LEU A 58 10.94 -0.85 -24.25
N LYS A 59 10.72 -0.96 -25.58
CA LYS A 59 11.25 -2.05 -26.41
C LYS A 59 12.77 -2.04 -26.53
N GLU A 60 13.39 -0.86 -26.62
CA GLU A 60 14.85 -0.73 -26.61
C GLU A 60 15.44 -1.16 -25.26
N GLU A 61 14.82 -0.74 -24.14
CA GLU A 61 15.18 -1.20 -22.80
C GLU A 61 15.00 -2.72 -22.64
N ALA A 62 13.96 -3.28 -23.25
CA ALA A 62 13.68 -4.72 -23.26
C ALA A 62 14.71 -5.55 -24.05
N SER A 63 15.25 -5.00 -25.14
CA SER A 63 16.16 -5.71 -26.04
C SER A 63 17.52 -6.08 -25.42
N VAL A 64 17.84 -5.48 -24.27
CA VAL A 64 19.09 -5.66 -23.53
C VAL A 64 18.87 -6.32 -22.17
N LEU A 65 17.73 -6.97 -21.97
CA LEU A 65 17.44 -7.74 -20.77
C LEU A 65 18.21 -9.07 -20.79
N PRO A 66 18.79 -9.51 -19.66
CA PRO A 66 19.37 -10.84 -19.57
C PRO A 66 18.26 -11.90 -19.71
N ALA A 67 18.61 -13.12 -20.14
CA ALA A 67 17.64 -14.21 -20.27
C ALA A 67 17.08 -14.69 -18.91
N LYS A 68 17.72 -14.31 -17.80
CA LYS A 68 17.33 -14.70 -16.45
C LYS A 68 17.69 -13.62 -15.44
N VAL A 69 16.78 -13.35 -14.51
CA VAL A 69 17.02 -12.56 -13.29
C VAL A 69 16.39 -13.31 -12.14
N ASP A 70 17.11 -13.44 -11.03
CA ASP A 70 16.56 -13.93 -9.78
C ASP A 70 17.00 -13.00 -8.65
N LEU A 71 16.06 -12.28 -8.04
CA LEU A 71 16.39 -11.34 -6.96
C LEU A 71 16.85 -12.05 -5.68
N ARG A 72 16.77 -13.39 -5.63
CA ARG A 72 17.34 -14.22 -4.56
C ARG A 72 18.82 -14.54 -4.76
N ASP A 73 19.32 -14.33 -5.97
CA ASP A 73 20.69 -14.60 -6.42
C ASP A 73 21.11 -13.55 -7.46
N TYR A 74 20.98 -12.27 -7.08
CA TYR A 74 21.17 -11.14 -7.98
C TYR A 74 22.63 -10.69 -8.01
N ASP A 75 23.31 -10.91 -9.13
CA ASP A 75 24.67 -10.41 -9.34
C ASP A 75 24.65 -8.95 -9.85
N LYS A 76 24.60 -8.03 -8.89
CA LYS A 76 24.49 -6.59 -9.16
C LYS A 76 25.70 -6.01 -9.88
N ASP A 77 26.89 -6.53 -9.60
CA ASP A 77 28.17 -5.97 -10.03
C ASP A 77 28.84 -6.79 -11.16
N GLY A 78 28.25 -7.93 -11.52
CA GLY A 78 28.79 -8.85 -12.54
C GLY A 78 30.05 -9.59 -12.08
N ASP A 79 30.23 -9.75 -10.77
CA ASP A 79 31.44 -10.34 -10.18
C ASP A 79 31.30 -11.85 -9.88
N GLY A 80 30.15 -12.43 -10.23
CA GLY A 80 29.80 -13.83 -9.98
C GLY A 80 29.36 -14.12 -8.54
N LYS A 81 29.15 -13.11 -7.69
CA LYS A 81 28.62 -13.27 -6.33
C LYS A 81 27.22 -12.68 -6.22
N GLY A 82 26.22 -13.53 -6.35
CA GLY A 82 24.84 -13.08 -6.20
C GLY A 82 24.47 -12.71 -4.76
N GLU A 83 23.54 -11.78 -4.67
CA GLU A 83 22.94 -11.32 -3.42
C GLU A 83 21.42 -11.58 -3.41
N ASN A 84 20.90 -11.97 -2.26
CA ASN A 84 19.48 -12.08 -1.99
C ASN A 84 18.90 -10.73 -1.51
N TYR A 85 18.00 -10.17 -2.31
CA TYR A 85 17.20 -8.97 -2.03
C TYR A 85 15.75 -9.29 -1.67
N VAL A 86 15.40 -10.56 -1.51
CA VAL A 86 14.06 -11.05 -1.23
C VAL A 86 13.96 -11.52 0.22
N THR A 87 12.97 -10.99 0.94
CA THR A 87 12.63 -11.40 2.30
C THR A 87 11.98 -12.79 2.32
N PRO A 88 12.01 -13.53 3.45
CA PRO A 88 11.35 -14.82 3.58
C PRO A 88 9.87 -14.83 3.18
N VAL A 89 9.37 -15.99 2.75
CA VAL A 89 7.94 -16.21 2.49
C VAL A 89 7.17 -16.23 3.82
N LYS A 90 6.14 -15.38 3.92
CA LYS A 90 5.26 -15.26 5.09
C LYS A 90 3.97 -16.07 4.89
N PHE A 91 3.06 -16.02 5.87
CA PHE A 91 1.85 -16.83 5.88
C PHE A 91 0.57 -16.02 6.13
N GLN A 92 -0.31 -15.94 5.12
CA GLN A 92 -1.52 -15.10 5.15
C GLN A 92 -2.71 -15.68 5.93
N ASN A 93 -2.72 -17.00 6.14
CA ASN A 93 -3.87 -17.71 6.71
C ASN A 93 -4.25 -17.08 8.06
N PRO A 94 -5.55 -16.97 8.41
CA PRO A 94 -6.72 -17.47 7.67
C PRO A 94 -7.35 -16.47 6.70
N PHE A 95 -6.73 -15.31 6.49
CA PHE A 95 -7.40 -14.18 5.85
C PHE A 95 -7.17 -14.13 4.33
N GLY A 96 -8.13 -13.51 3.63
CA GLY A 96 -8.05 -13.19 2.19
C GLY A 96 -7.13 -12.00 1.90
N THR A 97 -5.96 -11.93 2.54
CA THR A 97 -5.07 -10.75 2.54
C THR A 97 -3.86 -10.89 1.62
N CYS A 98 -3.87 -11.84 0.68
CA CYS A 98 -2.77 -12.05 -0.28
C CYS A 98 -2.30 -10.78 -1.00
N TRP A 99 -3.24 -9.88 -1.30
CA TRP A 99 -2.97 -8.55 -1.88
C TRP A 99 -2.02 -7.72 -1.02
N ALA A 100 -2.21 -7.73 0.31
CA ALA A 100 -1.33 -7.03 1.24
C ALA A 100 0.06 -7.65 1.25
N PHE A 101 0.17 -8.98 1.28
CA PHE A 101 1.46 -9.68 1.24
C PHE A 101 2.23 -9.48 -0.06
N GLY A 102 1.54 -9.52 -1.21
CA GLY A 102 2.16 -9.26 -2.51
C GLY A 102 2.72 -7.84 -2.58
N ILE A 103 1.93 -6.84 -2.17
CA ILE A 103 2.32 -5.43 -2.14
C ILE A 103 3.48 -5.20 -1.17
N GLN A 104 3.41 -5.73 0.06
CA GLN A 104 4.49 -5.58 1.04
C GLN A 104 5.77 -6.28 0.57
N SER A 105 5.67 -7.47 -0.04
CA SER A 105 6.85 -8.16 -0.60
C SER A 105 7.52 -7.33 -1.71
N ALA A 106 6.74 -6.75 -2.62
CA ALA A 106 7.26 -5.85 -3.65
C ALA A 106 7.95 -4.62 -3.01
N ALA A 107 7.35 -4.05 -1.96
CA ALA A 107 7.92 -2.91 -1.26
C ALA A 107 9.20 -3.23 -0.46
N GLU A 108 9.26 -4.39 0.19
CA GLU A 108 10.44 -4.89 0.91
C GLU A 108 11.62 -5.06 -0.04
N ILE A 109 11.40 -5.68 -1.20
CA ILE A 109 12.44 -5.91 -2.22
C ILE A 109 13.01 -4.57 -2.70
N SER A 110 12.15 -3.64 -3.13
CA SER A 110 12.59 -2.32 -3.56
C SER A 110 13.34 -1.56 -2.46
N TYR A 111 12.87 -1.62 -1.21
CA TYR A 111 13.59 -1.01 -0.09
C TYR A 111 14.97 -1.63 0.11
N LEU A 112 15.10 -2.95 0.07
CA LEU A 112 16.38 -3.64 0.23
C LEU A 112 17.35 -3.24 -0.88
N PHE A 113 16.86 -3.16 -2.12
CA PHE A 113 17.67 -2.80 -3.28
C PHE A 113 18.16 -1.35 -3.22
N GLU A 114 17.25 -0.39 -2.99
CA GLU A 114 17.53 1.05 -2.87
C GLU A 114 18.51 1.40 -1.73
N ASN A 115 18.58 0.54 -0.71
CA ASN A 115 19.49 0.70 0.42
C ASN A 115 20.75 -0.18 0.34
N ASN A 116 20.92 -0.94 -0.75
CA ASN A 116 22.03 -1.88 -0.93
C ASN A 116 22.15 -2.86 0.26
N LEU A 117 21.01 -3.45 0.64
CA LEU A 117 20.86 -4.33 1.78
C LEU A 117 20.74 -5.81 1.38
N GLY A 118 21.36 -6.23 0.27
CA GLY A 118 21.49 -7.64 -0.09
C GLY A 118 22.18 -8.48 1.00
N THR A 119 21.84 -9.76 1.08
CA THR A 119 22.61 -10.78 1.81
C THR A 119 23.21 -11.76 0.81
N PRO A 120 24.22 -12.59 1.15
CA PRO A 120 24.72 -13.58 0.19
C PRO A 120 23.60 -14.47 -0.34
N ALA A 121 23.63 -14.80 -1.64
CA ALA A 121 22.67 -15.72 -2.24
C ALA A 121 22.55 -17.04 -1.44
N GLY A 122 21.34 -17.59 -1.39
CA GLY A 122 21.03 -18.79 -0.58
C GLY A 122 20.93 -18.53 0.93
N THR A 123 21.03 -17.29 1.40
CA THR A 123 20.78 -16.92 2.80
C THR A 123 19.51 -16.09 2.95
N LYS A 124 18.84 -16.16 4.11
CA LYS A 124 17.66 -15.34 4.40
C LYS A 124 18.03 -13.85 4.50
N ASN A 125 17.18 -12.99 3.95
CA ASN A 125 17.28 -11.54 4.14
C ASN A 125 16.19 -11.02 5.08
N GLU A 126 16.56 -10.80 6.34
CA GLU A 126 15.64 -10.42 7.43
C GLU A 126 15.79 -8.95 7.85
N LYS A 127 16.41 -8.11 7.00
CA LYS A 127 16.73 -6.71 7.35
C LYS A 127 15.51 -5.80 7.36
N ILE A 128 14.42 -6.21 6.72
CA ILE A 128 13.12 -5.55 6.76
C ILE A 128 12.00 -6.59 6.83
N ASP A 129 10.97 -6.25 7.58
CA ASP A 129 9.73 -7.01 7.72
C ASP A 129 8.60 -5.99 7.88
N LEU A 130 7.88 -5.73 6.78
CA LEU A 130 6.76 -4.81 6.73
C LEU A 130 5.48 -5.49 7.20
N SER A 131 4.57 -4.72 7.80
CA SER A 131 3.33 -5.27 8.35
C SER A 131 2.20 -5.30 7.33
N GLU A 132 1.79 -6.50 6.90
CA GLU A 132 0.57 -6.67 6.12
C GLU A 132 -0.68 -6.35 6.95
N LYS A 133 -0.64 -6.60 8.26
CA LYS A 133 -1.71 -6.24 9.22
C LYS A 133 -1.95 -4.73 9.28
N ASP A 134 -0.90 -3.90 9.36
CA ASP A 134 -1.02 -2.44 9.32
C ASP A 134 -1.70 -1.96 8.05
N PHE A 135 -1.27 -2.51 6.92
CA PHE A 135 -1.80 -2.14 5.62
C PHE A 135 -3.27 -2.56 5.46
N ALA A 136 -3.60 -3.82 5.74
CA ALA A 136 -4.95 -4.34 5.64
C ALA A 136 -5.92 -3.64 6.61
N TRP A 137 -5.48 -3.36 7.84
CA TRP A 137 -6.29 -2.62 8.81
C TRP A 137 -6.62 -1.22 8.29
N TYR A 138 -5.62 -0.44 7.85
CA TYR A 138 -5.87 0.93 7.37
C TYR A 138 -6.65 0.99 6.06
N PHE A 139 -6.53 -0.02 5.22
CA PHE A 139 -7.37 -0.15 4.04
C PHE A 139 -8.83 -0.27 4.43
N TYR A 140 -9.18 -1.21 5.32
CA TYR A 140 -10.59 -1.42 5.70
C TYR A 140 -11.13 -0.43 6.73
N HIS A 141 -10.27 0.30 7.45
CA HIS A 141 -10.68 1.23 8.50
C HIS A 141 -10.40 2.68 8.11
N GLY A 142 -11.44 3.33 7.61
CA GLY A 142 -11.45 4.74 7.20
C GLY A 142 -11.06 5.72 8.30
N ILE A 143 -10.93 6.99 7.91
CA ILE A 143 -10.45 8.07 8.75
C ILE A 143 -11.45 8.39 9.85
N THR A 144 -10.99 8.43 11.10
CA THR A 144 -11.83 8.77 12.26
C THR A 144 -11.53 10.15 12.82
N ASN A 145 -12.36 10.62 13.75
CA ASN A 145 -12.06 11.84 14.52
C ASN A 145 -10.75 11.74 15.32
N ASP A 146 -10.33 10.55 15.72
CA ASP A 146 -9.10 10.36 16.48
C ASP A 146 -7.85 10.44 15.59
N ASP A 147 -8.01 10.10 14.31
CA ASP A 147 -6.98 10.23 13.27
C ASP A 147 -6.66 11.68 12.89
N VAL A 148 -7.52 12.65 13.22
CA VAL A 148 -7.30 14.07 12.85
C VAL A 148 -6.84 14.94 14.03
N LYS A 149 -6.82 14.43 15.26
CA LYS A 149 -6.48 15.19 16.48
C LYS A 149 -5.06 15.78 16.50
N SER A 150 -4.13 15.28 15.69
CA SER A 150 -2.76 15.82 15.60
C SER A 150 -2.62 16.98 14.60
N GLY A 151 -3.58 17.19 13.69
CA GLY A 151 -3.46 18.10 12.54
C GLY A 151 -2.50 17.62 11.45
N ILE A 152 -2.36 16.31 11.27
CA ILE A 152 -1.60 15.73 10.14
C ILE A 152 -2.56 15.26 9.04
N ILE A 153 -3.69 14.65 9.41
CA ILE A 153 -4.80 14.37 8.51
C ILE A 153 -5.75 15.57 8.56
N PRO A 154 -6.19 16.12 7.41
CA PRO A 154 -7.17 17.20 7.40
C PRO A 154 -8.45 16.75 8.09
N SER A 155 -8.96 17.54 9.03
CA SER A 155 -10.23 17.24 9.70
C SER A 155 -11.42 17.22 8.74
N SER A 156 -11.28 17.82 7.55
CA SER A 156 -12.28 17.77 6.49
C SER A 156 -12.46 16.38 5.89
N GLN A 157 -11.52 15.45 6.12
CA GLN A 157 -11.53 14.09 5.58
C GLN A 157 -12.03 13.03 6.57
N VAL A 158 -12.67 13.43 7.68
CA VAL A 158 -13.22 12.46 8.64
C VAL A 158 -14.36 11.65 8.02
N GLY A 159 -14.27 10.33 8.18
CA GLY A 159 -15.20 9.33 7.68
C GLY A 159 -14.89 8.85 6.26
N GLU A 160 -13.81 9.32 5.65
CA GLU A 160 -13.36 8.87 4.34
C GLU A 160 -12.74 7.46 4.41
N GLY A 161 -13.04 6.59 3.43
CA GLY A 161 -12.55 5.22 3.36
C GLY A 161 -13.61 4.14 3.64
N PHE A 162 -13.16 2.90 3.88
CA PHE A 162 -14.03 1.78 4.20
C PHE A 162 -14.55 1.86 5.65
N ASP A 163 -15.75 1.32 5.86
CA ASP A 163 -16.39 1.17 7.16
C ASP A 163 -16.85 -0.29 7.34
N PRO A 164 -16.12 -1.08 8.15
CA PRO A 164 -16.41 -2.49 8.39
C PRO A 164 -17.32 -2.68 9.63
N SER A 165 -17.81 -1.60 10.25
CA SER A 165 -18.50 -1.66 11.54
C SER A 165 -19.73 -2.58 11.55
N GLU A 166 -20.42 -2.74 10.42
CA GLU A 166 -21.56 -3.64 10.29
C GLU A 166 -21.15 -5.12 10.26
N ILE A 167 -20.07 -5.46 9.57
CA ILE A 167 -19.57 -6.84 9.48
C ILE A 167 -18.79 -7.27 10.72
N GLU A 168 -18.19 -6.32 11.42
CA GLU A 168 -17.37 -6.59 12.60
C GLU A 168 -18.17 -6.78 13.89
N LYS A 169 -19.50 -6.66 13.84
CA LYS A 169 -20.39 -6.88 15.01
C LYS A 169 -20.23 -8.29 15.58
N ASP A 170 -20.20 -9.28 14.70
CA ASP A 170 -20.17 -10.70 15.09
C ASP A 170 -18.76 -11.29 15.00
N ASN A 171 -17.91 -10.75 14.12
CA ASN A 171 -16.51 -11.15 13.97
C ASN A 171 -15.64 -9.93 13.62
N LYS A 172 -14.82 -9.47 14.56
CA LYS A 172 -13.93 -8.31 14.41
C LYS A 172 -12.91 -8.40 13.28
N ASN A 173 -12.70 -9.59 12.72
CA ASN A 173 -11.77 -9.84 11.63
C ASN A 173 -12.46 -10.13 10.29
N ALA A 174 -13.81 -10.00 10.21
CA ALA A 174 -14.58 -10.37 9.02
C ALA A 174 -14.21 -9.57 7.78
N CYS A 175 -13.72 -8.32 7.93
CA CYS A 175 -13.32 -7.48 6.81
C CYS A 175 -12.14 -8.05 6.02
N TYR A 176 -11.22 -8.76 6.67
CA TYR A 176 -10.01 -9.31 6.04
C TYR A 176 -10.28 -10.50 5.11
N ASP A 177 -11.51 -11.02 5.10
CA ASP A 177 -11.94 -12.05 4.15
C ASP A 177 -12.41 -11.50 2.80
N PHE A 178 -12.62 -10.18 2.66
CA PHE A 178 -13.16 -9.55 1.44
C PHE A 178 -12.15 -9.38 0.30
N GLY A 179 -10.85 -9.50 0.61
CA GLY A 179 -9.74 -9.21 -0.30
C GLY A 179 -9.77 -7.81 -0.93
N ALA A 180 -8.74 -7.49 -1.69
CA ALA A 180 -8.64 -6.23 -2.43
C ALA A 180 -7.86 -6.42 -3.74
N THR A 181 -7.99 -5.45 -4.65
CA THR A 181 -7.18 -5.37 -5.85
C THR A 181 -5.74 -4.98 -5.49
N THR A 182 -4.76 -5.41 -6.30
CA THR A 182 -3.37 -4.96 -6.15
C THR A 182 -3.16 -3.56 -6.71
N LEU A 183 -3.91 -3.17 -7.75
CA LEU A 183 -3.79 -1.87 -8.41
C LEU A 183 -4.18 -0.73 -7.48
N ASN A 184 -3.34 0.30 -7.42
CA ASN A 184 -3.53 1.57 -6.72
C ASN A 184 -3.63 1.46 -5.18
N CYS A 185 -3.96 0.29 -4.62
CA CYS A 185 -4.09 0.12 -3.17
C CYS A 185 -2.77 0.37 -2.44
N GLY A 186 -1.66 -0.22 -2.92
CA GLY A 186 -0.32 0.05 -2.37
C GLY A 186 0.06 1.51 -2.55
N SER A 187 -0.18 2.06 -3.74
CA SER A 187 0.24 3.41 -4.10
C SER A 187 -0.47 4.50 -3.32
N ASN A 188 -1.79 4.39 -3.14
CA ASN A 188 -2.57 5.26 -2.27
C ASN A 188 -2.06 5.22 -0.82
N PHE A 189 -1.78 4.02 -0.32
CA PHE A 189 -1.31 3.82 1.04
C PHE A 189 0.10 4.40 1.28
N PHE A 190 1.03 4.17 0.35
CA PHE A 190 2.41 4.66 0.43
C PHE A 190 2.49 6.18 0.19
N MET A 191 1.78 6.72 -0.82
CA MET A 191 1.80 8.16 -1.11
C MET A 191 1.10 9.01 -0.07
N SER A 192 0.01 8.51 0.52
CA SER A 192 -0.67 9.21 1.62
C SER A 192 0.17 9.24 2.91
N GLY A 193 1.28 8.49 2.91
CA GLY A 193 2.13 8.30 4.05
C GLY A 193 1.49 7.43 5.12
N GLN A 194 0.45 6.63 4.86
CA GLN A 194 -0.14 5.78 5.91
C GLN A 194 0.77 4.61 6.31
N GLY A 195 1.68 4.22 5.42
CA GLY A 195 2.67 3.19 5.71
C GLY A 195 3.62 2.94 4.54
N PRO A 196 4.24 1.76 4.46
CA PRO A 196 4.10 0.66 5.41
C PRO A 196 4.96 0.89 6.64
N LYS A 197 4.53 0.31 7.76
CA LYS A 197 5.35 0.22 8.97
C LYS A 197 6.03 -1.14 9.02
N LYS A 198 7.10 -1.21 9.81
CA LYS A 198 7.70 -2.49 10.17
C LYS A 198 6.76 -3.24 11.11
N GLU A 199 6.66 -4.57 10.96
CA GLU A 199 5.85 -5.44 11.82
C GLU A 199 6.17 -5.20 13.32
N THR A 200 7.46 -5.06 13.64
CA THR A 200 7.91 -4.78 15.02
C THR A 200 7.46 -3.42 15.60
N ASP A 201 7.10 -2.44 14.77
CA ASP A 201 6.64 -1.13 15.25
C ASP A 201 5.14 -1.15 15.57
N ILE A 202 4.38 -2.05 14.96
CA ILE A 202 2.97 -2.30 15.29
C ILE A 202 2.83 -2.81 16.71
N VAL A 203 3.63 -3.81 17.02
CA VAL A 203 3.74 -4.45 18.32
C VAL A 203 3.98 -3.42 19.44
N LYS A 204 4.96 -2.53 19.26
CA LYS A 204 5.29 -1.51 20.27
C LYS A 204 4.15 -0.50 20.44
N GLY A 205 3.60 0.00 19.32
CA GLY A 205 2.53 1.00 19.37
C GLY A 205 1.25 0.46 20.01
N TRP A 206 0.91 -0.80 19.77
CA TRP A 206 -0.25 -1.44 20.39
C TRP A 206 -0.11 -1.51 21.92
N VAL A 207 1.02 -2.00 22.41
CA VAL A 207 1.32 -2.15 23.85
C VAL A 207 1.31 -0.81 24.58
N GLU A 208 1.85 0.23 23.94
CA GLU A 208 1.87 1.58 24.51
C GLU A 208 0.45 2.18 24.64
N ASN A 209 -0.47 1.84 23.75
CA ASN A 209 -1.81 2.45 23.69
C ASN A 209 -2.90 1.64 24.41
N TYR A 210 -2.82 0.31 24.35
CA TYR A 210 -3.83 -0.58 24.91
C TYR A 210 -3.34 -1.34 26.16
N GLY A 211 -2.06 -1.19 26.53
CA GLY A 211 -1.42 -1.94 27.61
C GLY A 211 -1.02 -3.35 27.19
N ALA A 212 -0.17 -4.00 27.98
CA ALA A 212 -0.10 -5.46 27.96
C ALA A 212 -1.41 -5.95 28.58
N VAL A 213 -2.28 -6.55 27.78
CA VAL A 213 -3.62 -6.93 28.26
C VAL A 213 -3.51 -8.33 28.88
N ASP A 214 -3.52 -8.40 30.22
CA ASP A 214 -3.57 -9.66 31.00
C ASP A 214 -4.86 -10.48 30.73
N ASP A 215 -5.86 -9.88 30.07
CA ASP A 215 -7.22 -10.43 29.89
C ASP A 215 -7.59 -10.71 28.42
N GLN A 216 -6.61 -10.78 27.50
CA GLN A 216 -6.83 -11.27 26.13
C GLN A 216 -6.04 -12.57 25.95
N PRO A 217 -6.65 -13.68 25.52
CA PRO A 217 -5.97 -14.97 25.57
C PRO A 217 -4.92 -15.19 24.46
N TYR A 218 -4.66 -14.25 23.53
CA TYR A 218 -3.65 -14.41 22.45
C TYR A 218 -2.95 -13.09 22.09
N GLN A 219 -1.63 -13.15 21.81
CA GLN A 219 -0.81 -12.08 21.22
C GLN A 219 0.19 -12.65 20.19
N TYR A 220 0.27 -12.06 18.98
CA TYR A 220 1.06 -12.45 17.79
C TYR A 220 2.55 -12.03 17.76
N LYS A 221 3.52 -12.87 17.35
CA LYS A 221 4.79 -12.25 16.95
C LYS A 221 5.62 -13.08 15.96
N GLY A 222 5.65 -12.58 14.73
CA GLY A 222 6.72 -12.85 13.78
C GLY A 222 8.09 -12.41 14.33
N MET A 223 9.14 -12.96 13.72
CA MET A 223 10.61 -12.93 13.91
C MET A 223 11.23 -12.76 15.32
N HIS A 224 10.56 -12.12 16.29
CA HIS A 224 11.04 -11.85 17.65
C HIS A 224 9.96 -12.02 18.78
N GLY A 225 8.97 -12.92 18.59
CA GLY A 225 8.14 -13.73 19.56
C GLY A 225 7.28 -13.08 20.69
N TRP A 226 5.95 -13.32 20.84
CA TRP A 226 5.09 -12.77 21.94
C TRP A 226 4.79 -13.96 22.83
N ILE A 227 5.24 -13.91 24.07
CA ILE A 227 4.90 -14.92 25.07
C ILE A 227 4.73 -14.25 26.44
N ASN A 228 3.61 -14.53 27.11
CA ASN A 228 3.57 -15.24 28.41
C ASN A 228 2.14 -15.82 28.61
N THR A 229 1.85 -17.10 28.37
CA THR A 229 2.01 -18.27 29.27
C THR A 229 1.63 -18.05 30.75
N ASP A 230 0.40 -17.60 31.11
CA ASP A 230 -0.34 -18.18 32.26
C ASP A 230 -1.71 -17.53 32.66
N LYS A 231 -2.64 -18.44 33.03
CA LYS A 231 -3.72 -18.39 34.07
C LYS A 231 -5.13 -17.82 33.87
N ASN A 232 -5.47 -17.02 32.85
CA ASN A 232 -6.82 -16.41 32.79
C ASN A 232 -7.72 -16.82 31.61
N GLU A 233 -7.30 -17.74 30.74
CA GLU A 233 -8.25 -18.32 29.76
C GLU A 233 -9.24 -19.22 30.51
N SER A 234 -10.55 -18.94 30.38
CA SER A 234 -11.59 -19.76 31.02
C SER A 234 -11.52 -21.18 30.48
N ASP A 235 -11.85 -22.16 31.32
CA ASP A 235 -11.80 -23.56 30.92
C ASP A 235 -12.77 -23.83 29.75
N GLU A 236 -13.85 -23.05 29.61
CA GLU A 236 -14.73 -23.14 28.44
C GLU A 236 -14.07 -22.64 27.16
N ALA A 237 -13.27 -21.57 27.21
CA ALA A 237 -12.56 -21.05 26.04
C ALA A 237 -11.40 -21.97 25.60
N LYS A 238 -10.68 -22.55 26.57
CA LYS A 238 -9.69 -23.63 26.32
C LYS A 238 -10.34 -24.83 25.66
N ALA A 239 -11.47 -25.27 26.20
CA ALA A 239 -12.19 -26.42 25.67
C ALA A 239 -12.75 -26.17 24.27
N ALA A 240 -13.38 -25.01 24.04
CA ALA A 240 -13.93 -24.65 22.73
C ALA A 240 -12.85 -24.53 21.65
N ARG A 241 -11.67 -23.99 21.99
CA ARG A 241 -10.51 -23.93 21.10
C ARG A 241 -9.93 -25.29 20.82
N LYS A 242 -9.66 -26.07 21.88
CA LYS A 242 -9.15 -27.44 21.72
C LYS A 242 -10.09 -28.29 20.87
N GLU A 243 -11.40 -28.10 21.02
CA GLU A 243 -12.43 -28.76 20.20
C GLU A 243 -12.45 -28.23 18.75
N TYR A 244 -12.29 -26.93 18.54
CA TYR A 244 -12.23 -26.33 17.20
C TYR A 244 -10.97 -26.75 16.45
N ASP A 245 -9.80 -26.60 17.06
CA ASP A 245 -8.50 -27.01 16.50
C ASP A 245 -8.52 -28.52 16.23
N TYR A 246 -9.06 -29.32 17.16
CA TYR A 246 -9.21 -30.75 16.95
C TYR A 246 -10.08 -31.02 15.73
N LYS A 247 -11.21 -30.34 15.57
CA LYS A 247 -12.09 -30.49 14.41
C LYS A 247 -11.42 -30.06 13.10
N GLU A 248 -10.69 -28.94 13.08
CA GLU A 248 -9.98 -28.46 11.90
C GLU A 248 -8.88 -29.44 11.47
N PHE A 249 -7.99 -29.82 12.39
CA PHE A 249 -6.95 -30.79 12.11
C PHE A 249 -7.54 -32.16 11.77
N TYR A 250 -8.57 -32.60 12.48
CA TYR A 250 -9.22 -33.87 12.19
C TYR A 250 -9.80 -33.86 10.78
N ASN A 251 -10.49 -32.79 10.39
CA ASN A 251 -11.02 -32.64 9.04
C ASN A 251 -9.90 -32.62 8.00
N LEU A 252 -8.84 -31.84 8.24
CA LEU A 252 -7.68 -31.72 7.35
C LEU A 252 -7.01 -33.09 7.10
N TYR A 253 -6.72 -33.84 8.16
CA TYR A 253 -6.05 -35.14 8.08
C TYR A 253 -6.98 -36.29 7.69
N SER A 254 -8.29 -36.16 7.89
CA SER A 254 -9.28 -37.18 7.48
C SER A 254 -9.54 -37.22 5.99
N THR A 255 -8.95 -36.28 5.24
CA THR A 255 -9.00 -36.29 3.78
C THR A 255 -8.20 -37.47 3.23
N ASN A 256 -8.71 -38.13 2.18
CA ASN A 256 -7.94 -39.10 1.41
C ASN A 256 -6.93 -38.40 0.47
N ASP A 257 -6.41 -37.24 0.89
CA ASP A 257 -5.47 -36.43 0.14
C ASP A 257 -4.09 -37.12 0.12
N PRO A 258 -3.44 -37.30 -1.05
CA PRO A 258 -2.15 -37.98 -1.15
C PRO A 258 -1.01 -37.33 -0.35
N GLN A 259 -1.00 -36.00 -0.19
CA GLN A 259 0.00 -35.28 0.61
C GLN A 259 -0.28 -35.48 2.10
N MET A 260 -1.54 -35.41 2.51
CA MET A 260 -1.92 -35.72 3.89
C MET A 260 -1.60 -37.18 4.22
N LEU A 261 -1.89 -38.13 3.33
CA LEU A 261 -1.50 -39.54 3.48
C LEU A 261 0.02 -39.73 3.59
N ALA A 262 0.81 -39.00 2.80
CA ALA A 262 2.28 -39.04 2.90
C ALA A 262 2.77 -38.48 4.24
N MET A 263 2.19 -37.37 4.70
CA MET A 263 2.51 -36.75 5.99
C MET A 263 2.05 -37.61 7.17
N MET A 264 0.85 -38.19 7.10
CA MET A 264 0.34 -39.19 8.05
C MET A 264 1.32 -40.36 8.17
N LYS A 265 1.86 -40.85 7.05
CA LYS A 265 2.87 -41.93 7.02
C LYS A 265 4.18 -41.51 7.70
N GLN A 266 4.62 -40.26 7.58
CA GLN A 266 5.77 -39.73 8.34
C GLN A 266 5.52 -39.73 9.85
N PHE A 267 4.27 -39.52 10.26
CA PHE A 267 3.84 -39.62 11.66
C PHE A 267 3.39 -41.03 12.09
N GLY A 268 3.70 -42.05 11.29
CA GLY A 268 3.51 -43.46 11.64
C GLY A 268 2.16 -44.06 11.29
N TYR A 269 1.32 -43.36 10.51
CA TYR A 269 0.10 -43.92 9.95
C TYR A 269 0.43 -45.07 8.99
N LYS A 270 -0.35 -46.16 9.07
CA LYS A 270 -0.22 -47.32 8.17
C LYS A 270 -1.55 -47.58 7.50
N ASP A 271 -1.49 -48.02 6.25
CA ASP A 271 -2.69 -48.36 5.49
C ASP A 271 -3.50 -49.43 6.25
N GLY A 272 -4.79 -49.15 6.49
CA GLY A 272 -5.70 -50.02 7.27
C GLY A 272 -5.74 -49.75 8.78
N MET A 273 -4.97 -48.78 9.28
CA MET A 273 -5.09 -48.27 10.66
C MET A 273 -6.35 -47.42 10.80
N ASP A 274 -7.04 -47.52 11.94
CA ASP A 274 -8.18 -46.64 12.23
C ASP A 274 -7.70 -45.18 12.29
N PHE A 275 -8.28 -44.35 11.43
CA PHE A 275 -7.86 -42.96 11.27
C PHE A 275 -8.03 -42.19 12.58
N LYS A 276 -9.14 -42.40 13.29
CA LYS A 276 -9.44 -41.66 14.51
C LYS A 276 -8.49 -42.06 15.63
N GLU A 277 -8.24 -43.36 15.80
CA GLU A 277 -7.28 -43.84 16.80
C GLU A 277 -5.86 -43.35 16.51
N TRP A 278 -5.42 -43.39 15.25
CA TRP A 278 -4.13 -42.82 14.87
C TRP A 278 -4.08 -41.32 15.16
N PHE A 279 -5.06 -40.57 14.68
CA PHE A 279 -5.10 -39.12 14.82
C PHE A 279 -5.09 -38.72 16.29
N ASP A 280 -5.93 -39.35 17.12
CA ASP A 280 -5.96 -39.12 18.57
C ASP A 280 -4.61 -39.43 19.23
N SER A 281 -3.88 -40.46 18.74
CA SER A 281 -2.57 -40.84 19.28
C SER A 281 -1.44 -39.86 18.96
N VAL A 282 -1.56 -39.09 17.88
CA VAL A 282 -0.53 -38.13 17.45
C VAL A 282 -0.95 -36.67 17.64
N TYR A 283 -2.24 -36.40 17.85
CA TYR A 283 -2.79 -35.06 17.89
C TYR A 283 -2.12 -34.22 18.99
N GLU A 284 -2.22 -34.61 20.26
CA GLU A 284 -1.71 -33.78 21.37
C GLU A 284 -0.17 -33.69 21.43
N GLU A 285 0.55 -34.69 20.93
CA GLU A 285 2.01 -34.80 21.09
C GLU A 285 2.81 -34.40 19.85
N LYS A 286 2.22 -34.48 18.65
CA LYS A 286 2.92 -34.25 17.38
C LYS A 286 2.24 -33.22 16.48
N LEU A 287 0.91 -33.16 16.44
CA LEU A 287 0.18 -32.23 15.57
C LEU A 287 -0.13 -30.90 16.25
N LEU A 288 -0.49 -30.94 17.53
CA LEU A 288 -0.87 -29.79 18.36
C LEU A 288 0.34 -28.96 18.84
N PRO A 289 1.49 -29.52 19.26
CA PRO A 289 2.62 -28.70 19.69
C PRO A 289 3.23 -27.89 18.54
N GLY A 290 3.21 -28.43 17.32
CA GLY A 290 3.56 -27.69 16.10
C GLY A 290 2.59 -26.57 15.72
N SER A 291 1.46 -26.42 16.42
CA SER A 291 0.53 -25.29 16.27
C SER A 291 0.54 -24.31 17.44
N TYR A 292 1.19 -24.66 18.56
CA TYR A 292 1.25 -23.83 19.78
C TYR A 292 2.63 -23.20 20.02
N ASP A 293 3.73 -23.80 19.54
CA ASP A 293 5.07 -23.20 19.63
C ASP A 293 5.47 -22.39 18.36
N ASP A 294 4.78 -22.58 17.23
CA ASP A 294 5.01 -21.90 15.93
C ASP A 294 3.89 -20.88 15.59
N ILE A 295 3.50 -20.04 16.57
CA ILE A 295 2.52 -18.95 16.36
C ILE A 295 3.20 -17.74 15.66
N GLU A 296 3.78 -17.98 14.49
CA GLU A 296 4.19 -16.93 13.54
C GLU A 296 3.13 -16.73 12.42
N SER A 297 1.98 -17.43 12.50
CA SER A 297 0.81 -17.27 11.64
C SER A 297 -0.20 -16.23 12.15
N TYR A 298 -0.89 -15.53 11.25
CA TYR A 298 -2.09 -14.78 11.64
C TYR A 298 -3.16 -15.73 12.20
N ALA A 299 -3.69 -15.45 13.39
CA ALA A 299 -4.69 -16.31 14.02
C ALA A 299 -6.10 -15.75 13.81
N LYS A 300 -7.06 -16.65 13.57
CA LYS A 300 -8.49 -16.30 13.43
C LYS A 300 -9.04 -15.50 14.62
N PHE A 301 -8.47 -15.74 15.80
CA PHE A 301 -8.83 -15.09 17.06
C PHE A 301 -7.87 -13.95 17.47
N ASP A 302 -6.88 -13.59 16.64
CA ASP A 302 -6.02 -12.44 16.93
C ASP A 302 -6.84 -11.15 16.85
N ASP A 303 -6.55 -10.20 17.73
CA ASP A 303 -7.18 -8.89 17.70
C ASP A 303 -6.43 -8.00 16.69
N TRP A 304 -7.00 -7.84 15.49
CA TRP A 304 -6.38 -7.02 14.46
C TRP A 304 -6.52 -5.52 14.67
N ARG A 305 -7.18 -5.07 15.76
CA ARG A 305 -7.33 -3.65 16.07
C ARG A 305 -5.99 -2.94 16.21
N LEU A 306 -5.85 -1.80 15.55
CA LEU A 306 -4.70 -0.93 15.67
C LEU A 306 -5.04 0.40 16.36
N PRO A 307 -4.04 1.07 16.98
CA PRO A 307 -4.23 2.40 17.54
C PRO A 307 -4.81 3.37 16.52
N VAL A 308 -6.02 3.85 16.80
CA VAL A 308 -6.68 4.88 16.00
C VAL A 308 -6.23 6.24 16.49
N ASN A 309 -5.09 6.69 15.98
CA ASN A 309 -4.63 8.06 16.18
C ASN A 309 -3.69 8.48 15.06
N ALA A 310 -3.69 9.77 14.80
CA ALA A 310 -2.93 10.38 13.73
C ALA A 310 -1.40 10.17 13.81
N GLU A 311 -0.83 10.11 15.02
CA GLU A 311 0.62 9.89 15.18
C GLU A 311 1.00 8.43 14.88
N TYR A 312 0.05 7.51 14.99
CA TYR A 312 0.24 6.12 14.62
C TYR A 312 -0.11 5.90 13.15
N ARG A 313 -1.26 6.38 12.66
CA ARG A 313 -1.64 6.30 11.23
C ARG A 313 -0.69 7.09 10.33
N LEU A 314 -0.30 8.29 10.75
CA LEU A 314 0.60 9.19 10.02
C LEU A 314 1.95 9.50 10.73
N GLY A 315 2.44 8.68 11.68
CA GLY A 315 3.80 8.84 12.24
C GLY A 315 4.69 7.59 12.23
N GLY A 316 6.01 7.83 12.27
CA GLY A 316 7.09 6.84 12.42
C GLY A 316 7.39 5.96 11.19
N GLY A 317 8.68 5.70 10.93
CA GLY A 317 9.17 4.51 10.20
C GLY A 317 8.74 4.25 8.75
N ARG A 318 8.05 5.18 8.07
CA ARG A 318 7.51 4.92 6.72
C ARG A 318 8.58 4.86 5.65
N LEU A 319 8.30 4.07 4.63
CA LEU A 319 8.95 4.21 3.34
C LEU A 319 8.35 5.39 2.59
N LEU A 320 9.17 6.37 2.21
CA LEU A 320 8.71 7.46 1.35
C LEU A 320 8.78 6.99 -0.11
N MET A 321 7.63 6.88 -0.76
CA MET A 321 7.58 6.46 -2.16
C MET A 321 7.90 7.63 -3.10
N LYS A 322 8.79 7.38 -4.06
CA LYS A 322 9.10 8.26 -5.20
C LYS A 322 7.97 8.16 -6.22
N GLU A 323 7.67 6.94 -6.63
CA GLU A 323 6.66 6.66 -7.65
C GLU A 323 6.20 5.19 -7.54
N SER A 324 5.02 4.91 -8.07
CA SER A 324 4.59 3.56 -8.41
C SER A 324 4.50 3.44 -9.93
N ARG A 325 4.71 2.22 -10.43
CA ARG A 325 4.73 1.94 -11.87
C ARG A 325 3.76 0.81 -12.16
N ILE A 326 2.61 1.18 -12.72
CA ILE A 326 1.58 0.25 -13.19
C ILE A 326 1.96 -0.21 -14.58
N MET A 327 1.93 -1.53 -14.78
CA MET A 327 2.26 -2.17 -16.04
C MET A 327 0.98 -2.57 -16.76
N GLN A 328 1.04 -2.54 -18.09
CA GLN A 328 -0.01 -3.14 -18.88
C GLN A 328 -0.11 -4.62 -18.53
N THR A 329 -1.33 -5.15 -18.50
CA THR A 329 -1.57 -6.58 -18.34
C THR A 329 -2.59 -7.01 -19.40
N PRO A 330 -2.69 -8.30 -19.73
CA PRO A 330 -3.58 -8.79 -20.79
C PRO A 330 -5.06 -8.43 -20.65
N ILE A 331 -5.51 -7.95 -19.48
CA ILE A 331 -6.89 -7.52 -19.27
C ILE A 331 -7.07 -6.08 -19.78
N GLY A 332 -7.40 -5.96 -21.07
CA GLY A 332 -7.57 -4.67 -21.74
C GLY A 332 -8.22 -4.76 -23.12
N THR A 333 -9.53 -5.04 -23.11
CA THR A 333 -10.53 -4.68 -24.15
C THR A 333 -10.59 -5.50 -25.46
N LYS A 334 -11.83 -5.94 -25.76
CA LYS A 334 -12.33 -6.71 -26.91
C LYS A 334 -12.01 -8.20 -26.95
N MET A 335 -13.08 -8.99 -26.89
CA MET A 335 -13.16 -10.34 -27.44
C MET A 335 -12.37 -10.45 -28.74
N GLY A 336 -11.45 -11.43 -28.77
CA GLY A 336 -10.84 -11.90 -30.00
C GLY A 336 -9.57 -11.14 -30.39
N LEU A 337 -8.54 -11.26 -29.55
CA LEU A 337 -7.12 -11.42 -29.92
C LEU A 337 -6.33 -11.36 -28.60
N PHE A 338 -6.14 -12.52 -27.94
CA PHE A 338 -5.07 -12.70 -26.96
C PHE A 338 -3.75 -12.58 -27.72
N THR A 339 -3.33 -11.35 -27.99
CA THR A 339 -2.00 -11.09 -28.51
C THR A 339 -1.05 -11.24 -27.35
N ASN A 340 -0.06 -12.09 -27.58
CA ASN A 340 1.17 -12.22 -26.86
C ASN A 340 1.61 -10.82 -26.35
N ASN A 341 1.27 -10.43 -25.11
CA ASN A 341 1.55 -9.08 -24.64
C ASN A 341 2.99 -9.02 -24.16
N GLU A 342 3.89 -9.09 -25.15
CA GLU A 342 5.33 -8.91 -25.00
C GLU A 342 5.65 -7.65 -24.18
N ASP A 343 4.90 -6.56 -24.39
CA ASP A 343 5.07 -5.29 -23.69
C ASP A 343 4.88 -5.42 -22.16
N THR A 344 3.88 -6.19 -21.71
CA THR A 344 3.66 -6.52 -20.29
C THR A 344 4.86 -7.25 -19.72
N ARG A 345 5.33 -8.29 -20.41
CA ARG A 345 6.41 -9.14 -19.93
C ARG A 345 7.70 -8.36 -19.80
N TRP A 346 8.03 -7.56 -20.81
CA TRP A 346 9.25 -6.76 -20.78
C TRP A 346 9.21 -5.70 -19.69
N SER A 347 8.07 -5.06 -19.45
CA SER A 347 7.91 -4.09 -18.37
C SER A 347 8.16 -4.73 -16.99
N ILE A 348 7.60 -5.92 -16.74
CA ILE A 348 7.86 -6.69 -15.51
C ILE A 348 9.35 -7.03 -15.40
N LYS A 349 9.94 -7.56 -16.47
CA LYS A 349 11.37 -7.93 -16.49
C LYS A 349 12.29 -6.73 -16.29
N ASN A 350 11.95 -5.55 -16.80
CA ASN A 350 12.72 -4.32 -16.63
C ASN A 350 12.75 -3.90 -15.15
N GLU A 351 11.62 -3.93 -14.46
CA GLU A 351 11.58 -3.64 -13.02
C GLU A 351 12.40 -4.66 -12.21
N LEU A 352 12.29 -5.95 -12.53
CA LEU A 352 13.08 -7.00 -11.87
C LEU A 352 14.58 -6.80 -12.11
N LYS A 353 15.00 -6.47 -13.34
CA LYS A 353 16.39 -6.10 -13.64
C LYS A 353 16.86 -4.88 -12.84
N ASN A 354 15.96 -3.94 -12.55
CA ASN A 354 16.29 -2.76 -11.76
C ASN A 354 16.11 -2.99 -10.24
N GLY A 355 15.94 -4.25 -9.81
CA GLY A 355 15.89 -4.61 -8.40
C GLY A 355 14.54 -4.33 -7.72
N HIS A 356 13.47 -4.17 -8.51
CA HIS A 356 12.13 -3.93 -7.99
C HIS A 356 11.27 -5.19 -8.12
N GLY A 357 10.71 -5.63 -6.99
CA GLY A 357 9.69 -6.67 -7.00
C GLY A 357 8.40 -6.15 -7.61
N VAL A 358 7.67 -7.02 -8.32
CA VAL A 358 6.41 -6.64 -8.98
C VAL A 358 5.28 -7.41 -8.34
N VAL A 359 4.29 -6.73 -7.76
CA VAL A 359 3.06 -7.40 -7.34
C VAL A 359 2.18 -7.63 -8.56
N LEU A 360 1.52 -8.78 -8.65
CA LEU A 360 0.46 -9.04 -9.63
C LEU A 360 -0.64 -9.92 -9.06
N SER A 361 -1.78 -9.90 -9.72
CA SER A 361 -2.91 -10.80 -9.46
C SER A 361 -3.04 -11.82 -10.59
N TYR A 362 -3.47 -13.05 -10.26
CA TYR A 362 -3.73 -14.12 -11.22
C TYR A 362 -4.80 -15.06 -10.66
N TYR A 363 -5.29 -15.98 -11.49
CA TYR A 363 -6.19 -17.05 -11.04
C TYR A 363 -5.36 -18.23 -10.54
N ALA A 364 -5.25 -18.37 -9.23
CA ALA A 364 -4.69 -19.53 -8.58
C ALA A 364 -5.73 -20.65 -8.43
N ASP A 365 -5.30 -21.91 -8.54
CA ASP A 365 -6.16 -23.07 -8.23
C ASP A 365 -6.65 -23.07 -6.78
N GLN A 366 -5.80 -22.57 -5.89
CA GLN A 366 -6.07 -22.34 -4.48
C GLN A 366 -5.97 -20.84 -4.26
N SER A 367 -7.00 -20.18 -3.73
CA SER A 367 -6.88 -18.77 -3.35
C SER A 367 -6.53 -18.60 -1.88
N ARG A 368 -6.61 -19.68 -1.09
CA ARG A 368 -6.25 -19.70 0.33
C ARG A 368 -5.31 -20.86 0.66
N PRO A 369 -4.44 -20.68 1.66
CA PRO A 369 -3.68 -21.80 2.21
C PRO A 369 -4.60 -22.94 2.68
N GLY A 370 -4.31 -24.16 2.24
CA GLY A 370 -5.04 -25.37 2.66
C GLY A 370 -6.28 -25.72 1.83
N ASP A 371 -6.62 -24.92 0.81
CA ASP A 371 -7.59 -25.36 -0.22
C ASP A 371 -7.08 -26.63 -0.91
N VAL A 372 -7.94 -27.43 -1.55
CA VAL A 372 -7.52 -28.64 -2.27
C VAL A 372 -7.24 -28.32 -3.74
N LEU A 373 -6.10 -28.77 -4.27
CA LEU A 373 -5.84 -28.70 -5.72
C LEU A 373 -6.79 -29.67 -6.44
N GLY A 374 -7.71 -29.12 -7.22
CA GLY A 374 -8.62 -29.94 -8.00
C GLY A 374 -7.91 -30.62 -9.18
N ASP A 375 -8.39 -31.80 -9.56
CA ASP A 375 -7.95 -32.52 -10.77
C ASP A 375 -8.02 -31.65 -12.05
N LYS A 376 -8.89 -30.64 -12.07
CA LYS A 376 -9.09 -29.71 -13.18
C LYS A 376 -8.40 -28.35 -13.02
N GLY A 377 -7.44 -28.21 -12.11
CA GLY A 377 -6.69 -26.96 -11.90
C GLY A 377 -5.76 -26.56 -13.06
N TYR A 378 -4.77 -25.72 -12.78
CA TYR A 378 -3.78 -25.14 -13.69
C TYR A 378 -2.33 -25.35 -13.20
N MET A 379 -2.15 -25.74 -11.94
CA MET A 379 -0.85 -26.04 -11.34
C MET A 379 -0.38 -27.45 -11.72
N ASN A 380 0.87 -27.56 -12.19
CA ASN A 380 1.64 -28.79 -12.13
C ASN A 380 2.38 -28.85 -10.79
N THR A 381 1.93 -29.73 -9.89
CA THR A 381 2.49 -29.89 -8.54
C THR A 381 3.82 -30.62 -8.48
N THR A 382 4.24 -31.28 -9.57
CA THR A 382 5.56 -31.94 -9.62
C THR A 382 6.67 -30.91 -9.74
N ASN A 383 6.45 -29.87 -10.57
CA ASN A 383 7.44 -28.84 -10.85
C ASN A 383 7.07 -27.48 -10.25
N TRP A 384 5.95 -27.40 -9.53
CA TRP A 384 5.38 -26.14 -9.02
C TRP A 384 5.31 -25.07 -10.10
N ALA A 385 4.64 -25.42 -11.20
CA ALA A 385 4.57 -24.59 -12.40
C ALA A 385 3.10 -24.41 -12.81
N GLN A 386 2.61 -23.18 -12.84
CA GLN A 386 1.22 -22.87 -13.15
C GLN A 386 1.07 -22.17 -14.51
N TYR A 387 0.06 -22.60 -15.25
CA TYR A 387 -0.37 -21.97 -16.49
C TYR A 387 -1.89 -22.03 -16.67
N THR A 388 -2.53 -20.87 -16.52
CA THR A 388 -3.96 -20.68 -16.78
C THR A 388 -4.19 -20.40 -18.26
N ASN A 389 -4.62 -21.43 -18.99
CA ASN A 389 -4.71 -21.45 -20.45
C ASN A 389 -6.06 -20.98 -21.03
N ASP A 390 -7.01 -20.63 -20.16
CA ASP A 390 -8.29 -20.03 -20.52
C ASP A 390 -8.59 -18.80 -19.66
N TYR A 391 -9.44 -17.91 -20.17
CA TYR A 391 -9.78 -16.69 -19.45
C TYR A 391 -10.37 -17.00 -18.07
N LYS A 392 -9.65 -16.57 -17.03
CA LYS A 392 -10.09 -16.57 -15.64
C LYS A 392 -9.85 -15.20 -15.03
N GLN A 393 -10.81 -14.77 -14.23
CA GLN A 393 -10.62 -13.59 -13.40
C GLN A 393 -9.70 -13.92 -12.22
N ALA A 394 -8.70 -13.09 -11.96
CA ALA A 394 -7.78 -13.30 -10.86
C ALA A 394 -8.48 -13.44 -9.49
N ASN A 395 -7.98 -14.35 -8.65
CA ASN A 395 -8.48 -14.63 -7.30
C ASN A 395 -7.37 -14.63 -6.22
N HIS A 396 -6.10 -14.45 -6.63
CA HIS A 396 -4.95 -14.45 -5.73
C HIS A 396 -3.90 -13.44 -6.19
N ALA A 397 -3.13 -12.90 -5.24
CA ALA A 397 -2.11 -11.90 -5.48
C ALA A 397 -0.77 -12.35 -4.89
N VAL A 398 0.30 -12.09 -5.64
CA VAL A 398 1.65 -12.61 -5.39
C VAL A 398 2.70 -11.59 -5.82
N CYS A 399 3.95 -11.81 -5.43
CA CYS A 399 5.08 -10.98 -5.86
C CYS A 399 5.97 -11.74 -6.83
N VAL A 400 6.25 -11.16 -7.99
CA VAL A 400 7.27 -11.62 -8.93
C VAL A 400 8.64 -11.16 -8.40
N VAL A 401 9.57 -12.11 -8.29
CA VAL A 401 10.92 -11.88 -7.76
C VAL A 401 12.01 -12.23 -8.77
N GLY A 402 11.63 -12.69 -9.96
CA GLY A 402 12.56 -13.07 -11.00
C GLY A 402 11.85 -13.64 -12.21
N TYR A 403 12.64 -14.05 -13.18
CA TYR A 403 12.17 -14.65 -14.41
C TYR A 403 13.28 -15.49 -15.07
N ASP A 404 12.88 -16.48 -15.86
CA ASP A 404 13.78 -17.35 -16.63
C ASP A 404 13.16 -17.62 -18.00
N ASP A 405 13.78 -17.08 -19.06
CA ASP A 405 13.30 -17.17 -20.44
C ASP A 405 13.41 -18.58 -21.02
N ASN A 406 14.28 -19.41 -20.43
CA ASN A 406 14.52 -20.77 -20.90
C ASN A 406 13.87 -21.81 -19.98
N TYR A 407 12.94 -21.41 -19.10
CA TYR A 407 12.21 -22.35 -18.26
C TYR A 407 11.32 -23.24 -19.16
N PRO A 408 11.56 -24.57 -19.21
CA PRO A 408 10.91 -25.43 -20.19
C PRO A 408 9.40 -25.43 -20.06
N LYS A 409 8.68 -25.21 -21.17
CA LYS A 409 7.21 -25.25 -21.19
C LYS A 409 6.65 -26.60 -20.77
N GLU A 410 7.41 -27.68 -20.99
CA GLU A 410 7.03 -29.03 -20.58
C GLU A 410 6.86 -29.13 -19.05
N ASN A 411 7.54 -28.28 -18.27
CA ASN A 411 7.40 -28.28 -16.82
C ASN A 411 5.99 -27.89 -16.35
N PHE A 412 5.21 -27.18 -17.17
CA PHE A 412 3.82 -26.84 -16.88
C PHE A 412 2.83 -27.95 -17.27
N THR A 413 3.27 -28.94 -18.06
CA THR A 413 2.38 -29.99 -18.59
C THR A 413 1.75 -30.79 -17.46
N ARG A 414 0.42 -30.78 -17.39
CA ARG A 414 -0.32 -31.49 -16.34
C ARG A 414 -0.71 -32.88 -16.81
N THR A 415 -0.65 -33.84 -15.89
CA THR A 415 -1.12 -35.22 -16.11
C THR A 415 -2.10 -35.61 -15.01
N VAL A 416 -3.30 -36.04 -15.39
CA VAL A 416 -4.37 -36.45 -14.47
C VAL A 416 -4.82 -37.84 -14.86
N GLY A 417 -4.82 -38.79 -13.92
CA GLY A 417 -5.17 -40.20 -14.21
C GLY A 417 -4.29 -40.84 -15.29
N GLY A 418 -3.02 -40.44 -15.38
CA GLY A 418 -2.06 -40.93 -16.39
C GLY A 418 -2.25 -40.36 -17.79
N LYS A 419 -3.12 -39.35 -17.97
CA LYS A 419 -3.33 -38.67 -19.26
C LYS A 419 -2.95 -37.20 -19.17
N THR A 420 -2.26 -36.71 -20.19
CA THR A 420 -1.97 -35.28 -20.34
C THR A 420 -3.25 -34.49 -20.45
N VAL A 421 -3.34 -33.39 -19.69
CA VAL A 421 -4.45 -32.44 -19.79
C VAL A 421 -4.23 -31.60 -21.03
N GLU A 422 -5.18 -31.65 -21.97
CA GLU A 422 -5.13 -30.91 -23.22
C GLU A 422 -4.97 -29.39 -22.97
N GLY A 423 -4.05 -28.76 -23.70
CA GLY A 423 -3.76 -27.33 -23.58
C GLY A 423 -2.99 -26.89 -22.34
N SER A 424 -2.63 -27.81 -21.43
CA SER A 424 -1.89 -27.48 -20.18
C SER A 424 -0.41 -27.14 -20.39
N THR A 425 0.12 -27.35 -21.59
CA THR A 425 1.47 -26.93 -21.98
C THR A 425 1.40 -25.55 -22.63
N PRO A 426 2.13 -24.54 -22.13
CA PRO A 426 2.29 -23.25 -22.78
C PRO A 426 2.84 -23.37 -24.20
N PRO A 427 2.62 -22.36 -25.07
CA PRO A 427 3.14 -22.39 -26.44
C PRO A 427 4.67 -22.39 -26.50
N GLU A 428 5.34 -21.66 -25.60
CA GLU A 428 6.79 -21.46 -25.57
C GLU A 428 7.33 -21.53 -24.15
N ASP A 429 8.67 -21.65 -24.05
CA ASP A 429 9.40 -21.59 -22.78
C ASP A 429 9.27 -20.19 -22.14
N GLY A 430 9.57 -20.14 -20.85
CA GLY A 430 9.65 -18.88 -20.12
C GLY A 430 8.68 -18.79 -18.96
N ALA A 431 9.19 -18.36 -17.81
CA ALA A 431 8.42 -18.23 -16.60
C ALA A 431 8.84 -17.04 -15.75
N PHE A 432 7.88 -16.52 -14.99
CA PHE A 432 8.13 -15.69 -13.83
C PHE A 432 8.39 -16.58 -12.61
N ILE A 433 9.30 -16.14 -11.73
CA ILE A 433 9.55 -16.74 -10.42
C ILE A 433 8.71 -15.98 -9.41
N ILE A 434 7.82 -16.68 -8.73
CA ILE A 434 6.80 -16.08 -7.87
C ILE A 434 7.08 -16.40 -6.41
N LYS A 435 7.07 -15.37 -5.56
CA LYS A 435 7.01 -15.45 -4.10
C LYS A 435 5.55 -15.48 -3.67
N ASN A 436 5.11 -16.58 -3.07
CA ASN A 436 3.76 -16.72 -2.53
C ASN A 436 3.68 -16.21 -1.06
N SER A 437 2.52 -16.36 -0.43
CA SER A 437 2.26 -15.99 0.97
C SER A 437 1.64 -17.13 1.79
N TRP A 438 2.00 -18.37 1.45
CA TRP A 438 1.43 -19.60 2.03
C TRP A 438 2.42 -20.36 2.91
N GLY A 439 3.47 -19.70 3.39
CA GLY A 439 4.51 -20.31 4.22
C GLY A 439 5.54 -21.06 3.38
N SER A 440 6.53 -21.62 4.07
CA SER A 440 7.66 -22.38 3.50
C SER A 440 8.28 -23.26 4.58
N LEU A 441 8.95 -24.35 4.21
CA LEU A 441 9.63 -25.29 5.12
C LEU A 441 10.72 -24.63 5.94
N ASP A 442 11.42 -23.65 5.36
CA ASP A 442 12.46 -22.88 6.03
C ASP A 442 11.93 -21.57 6.63
N GLY A 443 10.67 -21.22 6.40
CA GLY A 443 10.05 -19.98 6.85
C GLY A 443 9.38 -20.08 8.22
N GLN A 444 8.56 -19.05 8.50
CA GLN A 444 7.92 -18.83 9.79
C GLN A 444 6.80 -19.83 10.12
N VAL A 445 6.31 -20.54 9.11
CA VAL A 445 5.31 -21.62 9.26
C VAL A 445 5.73 -22.73 8.32
N ALA A 446 6.32 -23.80 8.88
CA ALA A 446 6.82 -24.94 8.12
C ALA A 446 5.68 -25.59 7.32
N ARG A 447 5.66 -25.34 6.00
CA ARG A 447 4.71 -25.93 5.06
C ARG A 447 5.43 -26.41 3.82
N ASP A 448 5.11 -27.64 3.41
CA ASP A 448 5.61 -28.26 2.19
C ASP A 448 4.84 -27.74 0.96
N TRP A 449 5.03 -26.46 0.63
CA TRP A 449 4.40 -25.82 -0.53
C TRP A 449 5.44 -25.09 -1.39
N GLY A 450 5.31 -25.22 -2.70
CA GLY A 450 6.24 -24.62 -3.66
C GLY A 450 7.50 -25.45 -3.89
N ILE A 451 8.38 -24.96 -4.75
CA ILE A 451 9.64 -25.61 -5.17
C ILE A 451 10.44 -25.98 -3.93
N ASP A 452 10.65 -27.28 -3.68
CA ASP A 452 11.36 -27.81 -2.51
C ASP A 452 10.84 -27.25 -1.17
N GLY A 453 9.54 -26.93 -1.09
CA GLY A 453 8.90 -26.35 0.08
C GLY A 453 9.29 -24.91 0.38
N THR A 454 9.94 -24.20 -0.54
CA THR A 454 10.43 -22.82 -0.32
C THR A 454 9.33 -21.75 -0.37
N GLY A 455 8.09 -22.09 -0.72
CA GLY A 455 7.00 -21.14 -0.93
C GLY A 455 7.05 -20.39 -2.27
N TYR A 456 8.01 -20.72 -3.15
CA TYR A 456 8.13 -20.17 -4.50
C TYR A 456 7.57 -21.12 -5.56
N PHE A 457 7.14 -20.58 -6.69
CA PHE A 457 6.67 -21.38 -7.84
C PHE A 457 6.91 -20.63 -9.16
N TYR A 458 6.72 -21.33 -10.28
CA TYR A 458 6.83 -20.75 -11.63
C TYR A 458 5.46 -20.42 -12.19
N LEU A 459 5.30 -19.21 -12.75
CA LEU A 459 4.10 -18.78 -13.46
C LEU A 459 4.46 -18.54 -14.93
N SER A 460 3.76 -19.20 -15.85
CA SER A 460 4.01 -19.07 -17.29
C SER A 460 3.85 -17.62 -17.76
N TYR A 461 4.72 -17.18 -18.66
CA TYR A 461 4.58 -15.93 -19.41
C TYR A 461 3.28 -15.81 -20.22
N PHE A 462 2.62 -16.94 -20.46
CA PHE A 462 1.42 -17.04 -21.25
C PHE A 462 0.16 -17.17 -20.41
N ASP A 463 0.26 -17.14 -19.07
CA ASP A 463 -0.91 -17.19 -18.19
C ASP A 463 -1.90 -16.06 -18.53
N THR A 464 -3.13 -16.45 -18.87
CA THR A 464 -4.15 -15.56 -19.42
C THR A 464 -4.97 -14.83 -18.35
N SER A 465 -4.69 -15.09 -17.07
CA SER A 465 -5.39 -14.52 -15.92
C SER A 465 -4.62 -13.39 -15.22
N VAL A 466 -3.37 -13.15 -15.62
CA VAL A 466 -2.50 -12.12 -15.03
C VAL A 466 -3.12 -10.73 -15.19
N SER A 467 -3.13 -9.98 -14.08
CA SER A 467 -3.70 -8.64 -13.99
C SER A 467 -3.03 -7.83 -12.89
N GLY A 468 -3.20 -6.51 -12.97
CA GLY A 468 -2.88 -5.61 -11.86
C GLY A 468 -1.42 -5.61 -11.44
N ALA A 469 -0.51 -5.67 -12.42
CA ALA A 469 0.92 -5.64 -12.19
C ALA A 469 1.39 -4.22 -11.81
N GLU A 470 2.04 -4.10 -10.66
CA GLU A 470 2.56 -2.83 -10.15
C GLU A 470 3.89 -3.03 -9.41
N SER A 471 4.78 -2.05 -9.50
CA SER A 471 6.00 -1.97 -8.69
C SER A 471 6.10 -0.62 -7.99
N TYR A 472 6.98 -0.55 -6.98
CA TYR A 472 7.11 0.61 -6.11
C TYR A 472 8.57 1.04 -6.01
N CYS A 473 8.82 2.34 -6.17
CA CYS A 473 10.15 2.95 -6.03
C CYS A 473 10.18 3.82 -4.77
N PHE A 474 11.18 3.62 -3.90
CA PHE A 474 11.29 4.36 -2.64
C PHE A 474 12.54 5.23 -2.58
N TYR A 475 12.51 6.25 -1.73
CA TYR A 475 13.73 6.90 -1.29
C TYR A 475 14.51 5.96 -0.36
N SER A 476 15.81 5.84 -0.60
CA SER A 476 16.75 5.21 0.33
C SER A 476 16.71 5.90 1.70
N GLU A 477 17.12 5.21 2.76
CA GLU A 477 17.20 5.78 4.11
C GLU A 477 18.09 7.03 4.16
N LYS A 478 19.14 7.06 3.33
CA LYS A 478 20.03 8.22 3.20
C LYS A 478 19.28 9.43 2.63
N GLU A 479 18.50 9.23 1.59
CA GLU A 479 17.69 10.29 0.97
C GLU A 479 16.57 10.74 1.92
N GLN A 480 15.82 9.81 2.51
CA GLN A 480 14.77 10.12 3.48
C GLN A 480 15.31 10.90 4.67
N LYS A 481 16.51 10.56 5.16
CA LYS A 481 17.17 11.31 6.22
C LYS A 481 17.59 12.73 5.80
N ALA A 482 17.93 12.92 4.52
CA ALA A 482 18.26 14.22 3.96
C ALA A 482 17.01 15.11 3.79
N ILE A 483 15.89 14.50 3.38
CA ILE A 483 14.54 15.10 3.34
C ILE A 483 14.12 15.48 4.77
N GLY A 484 14.16 14.53 5.71
CA GLY A 484 13.76 14.74 7.10
C GLY A 484 12.25 14.62 7.29
N GLU A 485 11.70 15.36 8.27
CA GLU A 485 10.27 15.30 8.58
C GLU A 485 9.44 15.97 7.48
N THR A 486 8.53 15.21 6.89
CA THR A 486 7.65 15.62 5.79
C THR A 486 6.23 15.85 6.28
N THR A 487 5.64 16.96 5.84
CA THR A 487 4.20 17.19 5.86
C THR A 487 3.61 16.91 4.50
N ILE A 488 2.41 16.34 4.47
CA ILE A 488 1.67 16.03 3.25
C ILE A 488 0.36 16.81 3.30
N ALA A 489 0.10 17.67 2.32
CA ALA A 489 -1.21 18.25 2.08
C ALA A 489 -1.89 17.40 0.99
N GLN A 490 -3.07 16.85 1.32
CA GLN A 490 -3.80 15.89 0.50
C GLN A 490 -5.29 15.93 0.87
N TYR A 491 -6.16 15.58 -0.06
CA TYR A 491 -7.62 15.48 0.16
C TYR A 491 -8.21 14.16 -0.33
N ASP A 492 -7.34 13.24 -0.76
CA ASP A 492 -7.65 11.98 -1.41
C ASP A 492 -7.14 10.81 -0.55
N LEU A 493 -7.91 10.42 0.47
CA LEU A 493 -7.60 9.29 1.34
C LEU A 493 -8.53 8.10 1.11
N LEU A 494 -9.49 8.20 0.18
CA LEU A 494 -10.27 7.07 -0.30
C LEU A 494 -9.30 6.02 -0.86
N PRO A 495 -9.40 4.75 -0.44
CA PRO A 495 -8.69 3.65 -1.07
C PRO A 495 -9.33 3.36 -2.44
N ALA A 496 -9.11 4.25 -3.40
CA ALA A 496 -9.70 4.17 -4.72
C ALA A 496 -9.20 2.91 -5.44
N ASN A 497 -10.16 2.15 -5.98
CA ASN A 497 -9.90 0.92 -6.73
C ASN A 497 -9.37 1.25 -8.13
N THR A 498 -9.74 2.41 -8.69
CA THR A 498 -9.37 2.85 -10.04
C THR A 498 -9.44 4.36 -10.18
N TYR A 499 -8.88 4.87 -11.29
CA TYR A 499 -8.96 6.26 -11.73
C TYR A 499 -9.61 6.33 -13.11
N MET A 500 -10.62 7.16 -13.26
CA MET A 500 -11.36 7.33 -14.53
C MET A 500 -11.36 8.78 -14.99
N SER A 501 -11.42 9.01 -16.29
CA SER A 501 -11.63 10.33 -16.88
C SER A 501 -13.09 10.70 -17.06
N MET A 502 -13.36 11.99 -17.26
CA MET A 502 -14.72 12.49 -17.55
C MET A 502 -15.30 11.88 -18.84
N ASP A 503 -14.46 11.64 -19.85
CA ASP A 503 -14.86 10.94 -21.09
C ASP A 503 -15.19 9.46 -20.81
N GLU A 504 -14.35 8.76 -20.03
CA GLU A 504 -14.53 7.35 -19.69
C GLU A 504 -15.81 7.07 -18.89
N ILE A 505 -16.25 8.02 -18.08
CA ILE A 505 -17.55 7.93 -17.37
C ILE A 505 -18.74 8.34 -18.23
N GLY A 506 -18.54 8.73 -19.50
CA GLY A 506 -19.61 9.10 -20.42
C GLY A 506 -20.12 10.53 -20.29
N ALA A 507 -19.35 11.45 -19.69
CA ALA A 507 -19.75 12.85 -19.53
C ALA A 507 -19.62 13.68 -20.84
N LYS A 508 -19.27 13.06 -21.97
CA LYS A 508 -19.09 13.69 -23.30
C LYS A 508 -18.10 14.88 -23.29
N ALA A 509 -17.04 14.79 -22.49
CA ALA A 509 -15.95 15.76 -22.53
C ALA A 509 -15.18 15.63 -23.85
N ASP A 510 -14.78 16.74 -24.47
CA ASP A 510 -13.89 16.71 -25.64
C ASP A 510 -12.44 16.58 -25.14
N PRO A 511 -11.79 15.40 -25.28
CA PRO A 511 -10.48 15.17 -24.71
C PRO A 511 -9.36 15.87 -25.51
N THR A 512 -9.68 16.54 -26.63
CA THR A 512 -8.72 17.38 -27.37
C THR A 512 -8.61 18.79 -26.80
N GLN A 513 -9.54 19.19 -25.93
CA GLN A 513 -9.46 20.45 -25.21
C GLN A 513 -8.59 20.30 -23.98
N LYS A 514 -7.71 21.29 -23.76
CA LYS A 514 -6.83 21.29 -22.58
C LYS A 514 -7.67 21.34 -21.31
N SER A 515 -7.58 20.29 -20.52
CA SER A 515 -8.15 20.24 -19.20
C SER A 515 -7.11 20.34 -18.10
N MET A 516 -7.55 20.86 -16.96
CA MET A 516 -6.74 21.09 -15.78
C MET A 516 -7.49 20.66 -14.53
N MET A 517 -6.75 20.05 -13.61
CA MET A 517 -7.18 19.70 -12.26
C MET A 517 -6.39 20.54 -11.26
N ALA A 518 -7.01 20.92 -10.15
CA ALA A 518 -6.31 21.63 -9.10
C ALA A 518 -6.83 21.29 -7.71
N ASN A 519 -5.91 21.16 -6.75
CA ASN A 519 -6.24 21.17 -5.33
C ASN A 519 -5.83 22.51 -4.70
N VAL A 520 -6.73 23.11 -3.93
CA VAL A 520 -6.52 24.36 -3.18
C VAL A 520 -6.33 24.03 -1.71
N PHE A 521 -5.10 24.12 -1.24
CA PHE A 521 -4.74 23.79 0.14
C PHE A 521 -4.73 25.03 1.02
N THR A 522 -5.05 24.84 2.31
CA THR A 522 -4.76 25.81 3.37
C THR A 522 -3.63 25.30 4.24
N SER A 523 -2.52 26.04 4.30
CA SER A 523 -1.34 25.61 5.05
C SER A 523 -1.59 25.64 6.57
N GLU A 524 -1.65 24.50 7.25
CA GLU A 524 -1.93 24.44 8.70
C GLU A 524 -0.79 24.93 9.60
N GLN A 525 0.43 24.90 9.05
CA GLN A 525 1.66 25.39 9.64
C GLN A 525 2.56 25.97 8.56
N SER A 526 3.42 26.92 8.91
CA SER A 526 4.41 27.40 7.95
C SER A 526 5.27 26.24 7.45
N THR A 527 5.31 26.08 6.13
CA THR A 527 5.91 24.93 5.44
C THR A 527 6.71 25.43 4.25
N ASN A 528 7.80 24.73 3.93
CA ASN A 528 8.50 24.84 2.66
C ASN A 528 8.13 23.64 1.80
N LEU A 529 7.35 23.84 0.74
CA LEU A 529 6.99 22.77 -0.19
C LEU A 529 8.23 22.39 -1.00
N TYR A 530 8.54 21.10 -1.11
CA TYR A 530 9.72 20.61 -1.83
C TYR A 530 9.35 19.65 -2.98
N SER A 531 8.18 19.01 -2.94
CA SER A 531 7.70 18.15 -4.04
C SER A 531 6.18 18.20 -4.15
N ILE A 532 5.66 17.79 -5.30
CA ILE A 532 4.23 17.51 -5.53
C ILE A 532 4.07 16.06 -5.96
N GLY A 533 2.86 15.51 -5.84
CA GLY A 533 2.55 14.18 -6.36
C GLY A 533 1.14 14.13 -6.94
N MET A 534 0.93 13.21 -7.87
CA MET A 534 -0.32 12.96 -8.56
C MET A 534 -0.38 11.51 -9.06
N ALA A 535 -1.58 10.97 -9.25
CA ALA A 535 -1.76 9.73 -9.99
C ALA A 535 -1.67 10.01 -11.49
N THR A 536 -1.32 8.99 -12.28
CA THR A 536 -1.39 8.95 -13.74
C THR A 536 -1.97 7.59 -14.10
N ASN A 537 -2.86 7.49 -15.10
CA ASN A 537 -3.49 6.20 -15.46
C ASN A 537 -3.06 5.66 -16.83
N THR A 538 -2.22 6.40 -17.56
CA THR A 538 -1.76 6.07 -18.91
C THR A 538 -0.22 6.17 -18.98
N PRO A 539 0.49 5.16 -19.53
CA PRO A 539 1.92 5.24 -19.80
C PRO A 539 2.27 6.37 -20.78
N GLY A 540 3.43 7.01 -20.60
CA GLY A 540 3.88 8.10 -21.46
C GLY A 540 3.14 9.43 -21.25
N THR A 541 2.51 9.61 -20.08
CA THR A 541 1.77 10.83 -19.74
C THR A 541 2.73 12.00 -19.50
N TYR A 542 2.47 13.10 -20.18
CA TYR A 542 3.02 14.42 -19.88
C TYR A 542 2.20 15.07 -18.77
N VAL A 543 2.90 15.62 -17.77
CA VAL A 543 2.30 16.31 -16.63
C VAL A 543 2.81 17.74 -16.64
N ASP A 544 1.98 18.67 -17.09
CA ASP A 544 2.20 20.10 -16.85
C ASP A 544 1.78 20.43 -15.42
N TYR A 545 2.63 21.16 -14.69
CA TYR A 545 2.31 21.57 -13.32
C TYR A 545 2.60 23.04 -13.07
N ALA A 546 1.82 23.65 -12.19
CA ALA A 546 2.08 24.99 -11.66
C ALA A 546 1.62 25.11 -10.21
N ILE A 547 2.30 25.95 -9.42
CA ILE A 547 1.90 26.26 -8.04
C ILE A 547 1.66 27.76 -7.92
N TYR A 548 0.51 28.13 -7.33
CA TYR A 548 0.16 29.51 -7.06
C TYR A 548 0.02 29.73 -5.55
N THR A 549 0.57 30.83 -5.06
CA THR A 549 0.47 31.25 -3.65
C THR A 549 -0.26 32.57 -3.54
N ASN A 550 -0.66 32.99 -2.33
CA ASN A 550 -1.34 34.27 -2.11
C ASN A 550 -2.59 34.46 -3.00
N LEU A 551 -3.37 33.37 -3.18
CA LEU A 551 -4.62 33.34 -3.95
C LEU A 551 -5.53 34.52 -3.58
N LYS A 552 -6.10 35.19 -4.59
CA LYS A 552 -7.03 36.31 -4.39
C LYS A 552 -8.48 35.83 -4.30
N ASP A 553 -8.78 34.77 -5.01
CA ASP A 553 -10.02 34.04 -4.97
C ASP A 553 -9.75 32.53 -4.85
N PRO A 554 -10.11 31.87 -3.74
CA PRO A 554 -9.93 30.43 -3.59
C PRO A 554 -10.74 29.57 -4.56
N SER A 555 -11.79 30.09 -5.22
CA SER A 555 -12.50 29.37 -6.30
C SER A 555 -11.82 29.48 -7.67
N ASP A 556 -10.79 30.32 -7.79
CA ASP A 556 -9.93 30.39 -8.97
C ASP A 556 -8.50 30.00 -8.56
N PRO A 557 -8.10 28.73 -8.78
CA PRO A 557 -6.75 28.21 -8.56
C PRO A 557 -5.63 29.04 -9.20
N LEU A 558 -5.90 29.90 -10.19
CA LEU A 558 -4.89 30.73 -10.87
C LEU A 558 -4.81 32.16 -10.33
N SER A 559 -5.73 32.56 -9.44
CA SER A 559 -5.89 33.94 -8.97
C SER A 559 -4.71 34.49 -8.15
N GLY A 560 -3.75 33.64 -7.78
CA GLY A 560 -2.59 34.00 -6.98
C GLY A 560 -1.34 34.41 -7.77
N THR A 561 -0.21 34.34 -7.09
CA THR A 561 1.11 34.50 -7.70
C THR A 561 1.67 33.13 -8.08
N LYS A 562 1.87 32.89 -9.39
CA LYS A 562 2.58 31.71 -9.89
C LYS A 562 4.02 31.72 -9.39
N VAL A 563 4.39 30.73 -8.58
CA VAL A 563 5.72 30.66 -7.94
C VAL A 563 6.63 29.61 -8.58
N THR A 564 6.07 28.62 -9.25
CA THR A 564 6.78 27.66 -10.10
C THR A 564 5.84 27.10 -11.16
N GLU A 565 6.43 26.62 -12.25
CA GLU A 565 5.81 25.79 -13.26
C GLU A 565 6.84 24.84 -13.88
N GLY A 566 6.36 23.78 -14.53
CA GLY A 566 7.20 22.84 -15.27
C GLY A 566 6.36 21.79 -15.99
N MET A 567 7.06 20.88 -16.64
CA MET A 567 6.50 19.74 -17.35
C MET A 567 7.43 18.56 -17.12
N GLU A 568 6.86 17.39 -16.82
CA GLU A 568 7.58 16.11 -16.73
C GLU A 568 6.87 15.06 -17.60
N ILE A 569 7.59 14.02 -18.02
CA ILE A 569 7.02 12.87 -18.73
C ILE A 569 7.26 11.60 -17.90
N PHE A 570 6.22 10.79 -17.73
CA PHE A 570 6.30 9.53 -17.01
C PHE A 570 6.08 8.36 -17.95
N LEU A 571 7.06 7.45 -18.01
CA LEU A 571 7.01 6.27 -18.88
C LEU A 571 5.94 5.28 -18.45
N TYR A 572 5.71 5.16 -17.14
CA TYR A 572 4.71 4.28 -16.56
C TYR A 572 3.51 5.08 -16.05
N ALA A 573 2.34 4.43 -16.03
CA ALA A 573 1.21 4.89 -15.20
C ALA A 573 1.51 4.60 -13.72
N GLY A 574 0.65 5.09 -12.82
CA GLY A 574 0.81 4.96 -11.37
C GLY A 574 0.92 6.31 -10.69
N TYR A 575 1.27 6.32 -9.40
CA TYR A 575 1.53 7.55 -8.68
C TYR A 575 2.92 8.08 -8.97
N GLN A 576 3.03 9.36 -9.29
CA GLN A 576 4.33 9.99 -9.53
C GLN A 576 4.59 11.11 -8.53
N ARG A 577 5.87 11.49 -8.42
CA ARG A 577 6.31 12.61 -7.60
C ARG A 577 7.27 13.48 -8.40
N ILE A 578 7.01 14.78 -8.38
CA ILE A 578 7.86 15.79 -9.03
C ILE A 578 8.57 16.59 -7.94
N GLU A 579 9.90 16.54 -7.94
CA GLU A 579 10.75 17.36 -7.08
C GLU A 579 10.77 18.81 -7.59
N LEU A 580 10.49 19.75 -6.70
CA LEU A 580 10.52 21.17 -7.04
C LEU A 580 11.97 21.65 -7.09
N LYS A 581 12.31 22.39 -8.15
CA LYS A 581 13.64 22.98 -8.34
C LYS A 581 14.08 23.86 -7.15
N LYS A 582 13.14 24.42 -6.40
CA LYS A 582 13.35 25.22 -5.19
C LYS A 582 12.21 25.05 -4.22
N ASP A 583 12.54 25.00 -2.92
CA ASP A 583 11.57 25.08 -1.83
C ASP A 583 10.64 26.31 -1.96
N ILE A 584 9.34 26.09 -1.86
CA ILE A 584 8.31 27.14 -1.90
C ILE A 584 7.77 27.41 -0.50
N PRO A 585 8.07 28.58 0.11
CA PRO A 585 7.58 28.88 1.45
C PRO A 585 6.11 29.30 1.42
N VAL A 586 5.27 28.60 2.18
CA VAL A 586 3.88 28.95 2.48
C VAL A 586 3.72 29.20 3.97
N LYS A 587 3.01 30.26 4.35
CA LYS A 587 2.78 30.60 5.76
C LYS A 587 1.59 29.84 6.31
N LYS A 588 1.57 29.59 7.62
CA LYS A 588 0.36 29.13 8.30
C LYS A 588 -0.84 30.04 7.95
N GLY A 589 -1.94 29.43 7.53
CA GLY A 589 -3.19 30.06 7.09
C GLY A 589 -3.17 30.58 5.65
N GLU A 590 -2.03 30.52 4.95
CA GLU A 590 -1.94 30.88 3.54
C GLU A 590 -2.57 29.78 2.68
N LYS A 591 -3.42 30.21 1.72
CA LYS A 591 -3.94 29.33 0.68
C LYS A 591 -3.01 29.30 -0.52
N TYR A 592 -2.82 28.12 -1.08
CA TYR A 592 -2.05 27.89 -2.29
C TYR A 592 -2.72 26.79 -3.12
N SER A 593 -2.54 26.82 -4.42
CA SER A 593 -3.05 25.80 -5.34
C SER A 593 -1.89 25.02 -5.97
N VAL A 594 -2.12 23.75 -6.22
CA VAL A 594 -1.33 22.93 -7.13
C VAL A 594 -2.21 22.60 -8.32
N VAL A 595 -1.80 23.03 -9.50
CA VAL A 595 -2.54 22.88 -10.77
C VAL A 595 -1.79 21.89 -11.65
N ILE A 596 -2.51 20.92 -12.18
CA ILE A 596 -2.01 19.80 -13.00
C ILE A 596 -2.80 19.74 -14.30
N SER A 597 -2.13 19.46 -15.41
CA SER A 597 -2.74 19.06 -16.68
C SER A 597 -2.02 17.83 -17.19
N GLU A 598 -2.76 16.73 -17.34
CA GLU A 598 -2.23 15.45 -17.85
C GLU A 598 -2.65 15.26 -19.30
N HIS A 599 -1.70 14.90 -20.15
CA HIS A 599 -1.97 14.60 -21.54
C HIS A 599 -0.99 13.58 -22.09
N TYR A 600 -1.39 12.90 -23.16
CA TYR A 600 -0.51 12.03 -23.94
C TYR A 600 -0.79 12.24 -25.43
N LYS A 601 0.16 11.80 -26.26
CA LYS A 601 0.04 11.92 -27.70
C LYS A 601 -0.71 10.72 -28.28
N ASP A 602 -1.86 10.97 -28.91
CA ASP A 602 -2.52 10.00 -29.79
C ASP A 602 -1.83 10.08 -31.16
N ASP A 603 -0.92 9.14 -31.41
CA ASP A 603 -0.13 9.13 -32.65
C ASP A 603 -0.96 8.85 -33.90
N ASP A 604 -2.12 8.21 -33.77
CA ASP A 604 -2.98 7.91 -34.92
C ASP A 604 -3.78 9.15 -35.34
N LYS A 605 -4.15 9.99 -34.37
CA LYS A 605 -4.82 11.28 -34.62
C LYS A 605 -3.86 12.46 -34.75
N ASN A 606 -2.59 12.27 -34.40
CA ASN A 606 -1.57 13.32 -34.29
C ASN A 606 -2.05 14.52 -33.46
N SER A 607 -2.65 14.24 -32.31
CA SER A 607 -3.20 15.23 -31.38
C SER A 607 -2.89 14.85 -29.94
N ASP A 608 -2.85 15.85 -29.06
CA ASP A 608 -2.81 15.60 -27.62
C ASP A 608 -4.20 15.20 -27.11
N VAL A 609 -4.23 14.23 -26.21
CA VAL A 609 -5.42 13.78 -25.50
C VAL A 609 -5.22 14.09 -24.02
N TYR A 610 -6.06 14.96 -23.50
CA TYR A 610 -6.06 15.37 -22.10
C TYR A 610 -6.92 14.43 -21.26
N LYS A 611 -6.48 14.16 -20.03
CA LYS A 611 -7.19 13.31 -19.07
C LYS A 611 -7.22 13.97 -17.69
N GLU A 612 -8.41 14.05 -17.11
CA GLU A 612 -8.57 14.27 -15.67
C GLU A 612 -8.75 12.92 -14.99
N LEU A 613 -8.30 12.77 -13.76
CA LEU A 613 -8.34 11.51 -13.03
C LEU A 613 -9.24 11.63 -11.80
N ILE A 614 -10.46 11.12 -11.93
CA ILE A 614 -11.43 11.03 -10.85
C ILE A 614 -11.19 9.69 -10.13
N PRO A 615 -10.78 9.71 -8.85
CA PRO A 615 -10.65 8.48 -8.08
C PRO A 615 -12.04 7.88 -7.85
N LEU A 616 -12.16 6.56 -8.07
CA LEU A 616 -13.39 5.80 -7.81
C LEU A 616 -13.11 4.70 -6.79
N GLY A 617 -13.83 4.77 -5.67
CA GLY A 617 -13.94 3.70 -4.69
C GLY A 617 -15.27 2.97 -4.84
N VAL A 618 -15.23 1.64 -4.78
CA VAL A 618 -16.44 0.81 -4.89
C VAL A 618 -16.59 -0.06 -3.65
N GLY A 619 -17.73 0.07 -2.98
CA GLY A 619 -18.11 -0.71 -1.80
C GLY A 619 -19.03 -1.87 -2.17
N VAL A 620 -18.89 -2.98 -1.46
CA VAL A 620 -19.71 -4.18 -1.63
C VAL A 620 -20.42 -4.44 -0.32
N ALA A 621 -21.75 -4.36 -0.33
CA ALA A 621 -22.53 -4.63 0.86
C ALA A 621 -22.22 -6.04 1.39
N PRO A 622 -22.07 -6.21 2.72
CA PRO A 622 -22.23 -5.23 3.80
C PRO A 622 -21.05 -4.29 4.11
N LEU A 623 -19.88 -4.43 3.45
CA LEU A 623 -18.72 -3.54 3.62
C LEU A 623 -18.94 -2.21 2.87
N LYS A 624 -19.15 -1.13 3.63
CA LYS A 624 -19.42 0.20 3.07
C LYS A 624 -18.14 0.96 2.79
N ILE A 625 -18.19 1.88 1.84
CA ILE A 625 -17.11 2.84 1.57
C ILE A 625 -17.70 4.25 1.48
N LYS A 626 -16.92 5.27 1.83
CA LYS A 626 -17.33 6.67 1.76
C LYS A 626 -16.21 7.53 1.19
N GLY A 627 -16.51 8.25 0.11
CA GLY A 627 -15.65 9.31 -0.42
C GLY A 627 -16.06 10.67 0.14
N VAL A 628 -15.08 11.53 0.42
CA VAL A 628 -15.29 12.84 1.05
C VAL A 628 -14.73 13.94 0.17
N ILE A 629 -15.64 14.70 -0.46
CA ILE A 629 -15.29 15.83 -1.32
C ILE A 629 -15.92 17.09 -0.73
N ASN A 630 -15.12 18.01 -0.20
CA ASN A 630 -15.65 19.23 0.40
C ASN A 630 -15.58 20.41 -0.59
N PRO A 631 -16.55 21.34 -0.52
CA PRO A 631 -16.49 22.57 -1.30
C PRO A 631 -15.19 23.36 -1.04
N GLY A 632 -14.56 23.79 -2.11
CA GLY A 632 -13.35 24.60 -2.11
C GLY A 632 -12.03 23.83 -2.01
N GLU A 633 -12.06 22.49 -2.07
CA GLU A 633 -10.85 21.65 -2.02
C GLU A 633 -10.28 21.37 -3.41
N SER A 634 -11.12 20.91 -4.36
CA SER A 634 -10.68 20.43 -5.68
C SER A 634 -11.50 21.05 -6.81
N PHE A 635 -10.82 21.43 -7.90
CA PHE A 635 -11.40 22.15 -9.03
C PHE A 635 -10.96 21.55 -10.36
N ILE A 636 -11.86 21.55 -11.33
CA ILE A 636 -11.63 21.12 -12.72
C ILE A 636 -11.90 22.29 -13.68
N SER A 637 -11.14 22.36 -14.77
CA SER A 637 -11.33 23.33 -15.85
C SER A 637 -11.08 22.67 -17.19
N ASN A 638 -11.98 22.87 -18.16
CA ASN A 638 -11.83 22.39 -19.54
C ASN A 638 -11.59 23.57 -20.51
N GLY A 639 -10.88 24.61 -20.06
CA GLY A 639 -10.71 25.86 -20.80
C GLY A 639 -11.80 26.90 -20.58
N GLU A 640 -12.91 26.54 -19.91
CA GLU A 640 -14.01 27.44 -19.53
C GLU A 640 -14.14 27.55 -18.00
N GLY A 641 -13.42 28.50 -17.39
CA GLY A 641 -13.50 28.76 -15.94
C GLY A 641 -13.13 27.56 -15.06
N TRP A 642 -13.32 27.69 -13.74
CA TRP A 642 -13.10 26.61 -12.78
C TRP A 642 -14.42 26.16 -12.17
N VAL A 643 -14.61 24.85 -12.08
CA VAL A 643 -15.76 24.20 -11.45
C VAL A 643 -15.28 23.41 -10.24
N ASP A 644 -15.96 23.56 -9.11
CA ASP A 644 -15.73 22.78 -7.90
C ASP A 644 -16.31 21.36 -8.06
N ILE A 645 -15.47 20.34 -7.93
CA ILE A 645 -15.87 18.95 -8.18
C ILE A 645 -16.92 18.43 -7.17
N SER A 646 -17.03 19.04 -5.99
CA SER A 646 -18.08 18.68 -5.02
C SER A 646 -19.49 18.89 -5.59
N THR A 647 -19.64 19.81 -6.55
CA THR A 647 -20.91 20.09 -7.24
C THR A 647 -21.25 19.07 -8.33
N LEU A 648 -20.25 18.29 -8.78
CA LEU A 648 -20.38 17.29 -9.86
C LEU A 648 -20.63 15.88 -9.33
N ARG A 649 -20.57 15.66 -8.01
CA ARG A 649 -20.68 14.33 -7.40
C ARG A 649 -21.94 13.57 -7.79
N GLU A 650 -23.11 14.21 -7.67
CA GLU A 650 -24.38 13.55 -7.99
C GLU A 650 -24.53 13.26 -9.48
N SER A 651 -24.00 14.12 -10.36
CA SER A 651 -24.02 13.87 -11.80
C SER A 651 -23.08 12.75 -12.18
N ILE A 652 -21.85 12.72 -11.64
CA ILE A 652 -20.87 11.66 -11.92
C ILE A 652 -21.40 10.31 -11.45
N ILE A 653 -21.84 10.21 -10.19
CA ILE A 653 -22.41 8.95 -9.66
C ILE A 653 -23.71 8.60 -10.41
N GLY A 654 -24.51 9.61 -10.77
CA GLY A 654 -25.71 9.44 -11.59
C GLY A 654 -25.42 8.84 -12.95
N THR A 655 -24.36 9.27 -13.64
CA THR A 655 -23.94 8.71 -14.94
C THR A 655 -23.36 7.31 -14.78
N LEU A 656 -22.56 7.06 -13.74
CA LEU A 656 -22.03 5.71 -13.45
C LEU A 656 -23.13 4.69 -13.14
N TRP A 657 -24.20 5.13 -12.47
CA TRP A 657 -25.34 4.29 -12.13
C TRP A 657 -26.40 4.22 -13.24
N GLY A 658 -26.57 5.31 -13.98
CA GLY A 658 -27.60 5.50 -15.00
C GLY A 658 -27.23 4.90 -16.35
N SER A 659 -28.23 4.45 -17.10
CA SER A 659 -28.04 4.07 -18.50
C SER A 659 -27.79 5.32 -19.35
N ASN A 660 -26.65 5.40 -20.02
CA ASN A 660 -26.48 6.35 -21.12
C ASN A 660 -27.57 6.08 -22.18
N GLU A 661 -28.04 7.13 -22.86
CA GLU A 661 -29.01 7.05 -23.96
C GLU A 661 -28.54 6.12 -25.11
N ASP A 662 -27.25 5.79 -25.14
CA ASP A 662 -26.61 4.89 -26.10
C ASP A 662 -26.64 3.39 -25.72
N GLY A 663 -27.36 3.02 -24.64
CA GLY A 663 -27.72 1.62 -24.38
C GLY A 663 -26.63 0.73 -23.77
N MET A 664 -25.49 1.28 -23.32
CA MET A 664 -24.57 0.54 -22.44
C MET A 664 -25.10 0.56 -21.00
N LYS A 665 -25.82 -0.50 -20.61
CA LYS A 665 -26.03 -0.80 -19.19
C LYS A 665 -24.77 -1.45 -18.64
N MET A 666 -24.07 -0.74 -17.76
CA MET A 666 -23.24 -1.37 -16.76
C MET A 666 -24.16 -2.15 -15.83
N THR A 667 -24.32 -3.45 -16.10
CA THR A 667 -25.26 -4.29 -15.35
C THR A 667 -24.53 -4.78 -14.12
N PHE A 668 -24.65 -4.06 -13.01
CA PHE A 668 -24.07 -4.48 -11.73
C PHE A 668 -24.95 -5.57 -11.10
N GLY A 669 -24.33 -6.52 -10.39
CA GLY A 669 -25.06 -7.56 -9.66
C GLY A 669 -25.97 -6.97 -8.58
N GLU A 670 -26.90 -7.76 -8.06
CA GLU A 670 -27.88 -7.35 -7.04
C GLU A 670 -27.26 -6.83 -5.73
N SER A 671 -25.97 -7.08 -5.52
CA SER A 671 -25.18 -6.62 -4.36
C SER A 671 -24.76 -5.15 -4.42
N PHE A 672 -24.98 -4.47 -5.55
CA PHE A 672 -24.59 -3.07 -5.75
C PHE A 672 -25.80 -2.14 -5.71
N THR A 673 -25.61 -0.99 -5.10
CA THR A 673 -26.55 0.13 -5.15
C THR A 673 -25.82 1.37 -5.67
N LYS A 674 -26.55 2.45 -5.97
CA LYS A 674 -25.93 3.76 -6.28
C LYS A 674 -24.91 4.16 -5.21
N ASP A 675 -25.19 3.84 -3.94
CA ASP A 675 -24.33 4.18 -2.79
C ASP A 675 -23.03 3.38 -2.73
N SER A 676 -22.94 2.27 -3.47
CA SER A 676 -21.70 1.51 -3.63
C SER A 676 -20.60 2.32 -4.32
N PHE A 677 -20.94 3.34 -5.10
CA PHE A 677 -19.97 4.12 -5.86
C PHE A 677 -19.64 5.42 -5.14
N GLN A 678 -18.37 5.62 -4.85
CA GLN A 678 -17.86 6.81 -4.19
C GLN A 678 -16.74 7.40 -5.04
N ILE A 679 -16.78 8.71 -5.20
CA ILE A 679 -15.69 9.47 -5.81
C ILE A 679 -14.96 10.29 -4.75
N ASP A 680 -13.78 10.77 -5.12
CA ASP A 680 -12.93 11.56 -4.24
C ASP A 680 -12.40 12.85 -4.91
N ASN A 681 -11.71 13.67 -4.13
CA ASN A 681 -10.91 14.80 -4.60
C ASN A 681 -9.84 14.33 -5.59
N PHE A 682 -9.30 15.26 -6.39
CA PHE A 682 -8.22 14.89 -7.32
C PHE A 682 -7.00 14.36 -6.55
N PRO A 683 -6.29 13.35 -7.07
CA PRO A 683 -5.20 12.66 -6.38
C PRO A 683 -3.91 13.50 -6.31
N ILE A 684 -4.02 14.83 -6.12
CA ILE A 684 -2.95 15.81 -6.12
C ILE A 684 -2.52 16.07 -4.67
N LYS A 685 -1.22 15.92 -4.42
CA LYS A 685 -0.60 16.10 -3.09
C LYS A 685 0.54 17.12 -3.14
N ALA A 686 0.76 17.83 -2.04
CA ALA A 686 1.92 18.70 -1.86
C ALA A 686 2.74 18.28 -0.62
N PHE A 687 4.03 18.05 -0.83
CA PHE A 687 4.96 17.62 0.21
C PHE A 687 5.82 18.80 0.65
N GLY A 688 6.06 18.91 1.94
CA GLY A 688 6.87 20.00 2.47
C GLY A 688 7.56 19.68 3.78
N HIS A 689 8.44 20.60 4.20
CA HIS A 689 9.06 20.59 5.51
C HIS A 689 8.47 21.66 6.39
N LYS A 690 8.32 21.37 7.69
CA LYS A 690 8.00 22.40 8.67
C LYS A 690 9.03 23.53 8.60
N ALA A 691 8.59 24.75 8.33
CA ALA A 691 9.47 25.90 8.27
C ALA A 691 10.12 26.11 9.66
N ASN A 692 11.43 25.94 9.74
CA ASN A 692 12.18 26.22 10.96
C ASN A 692 11.99 27.71 11.32
N ALA A 693 11.63 27.99 12.59
CA ALA A 693 11.50 29.35 13.10
C ALA A 693 12.85 30.09 12.97
N SER A 694 13.04 30.81 11.87
CA SER A 694 14.24 31.61 11.62
C SER A 694 13.99 33.04 12.07
N ILE A 695 14.79 33.52 13.02
CA ILE A 695 14.72 34.90 13.52
C ILE A 695 15.68 35.75 12.68
N LYS A 696 15.14 36.71 11.93
CA LYS A 696 15.92 37.71 11.17
C LYS A 696 16.21 38.93 12.08
N ILE A 697 17.48 39.32 12.23
CA ILE A 697 17.89 40.50 13.01
C ILE A 697 18.69 41.45 12.08
N LYS A 698 18.28 42.73 12.01
CA LYS A 698 18.99 43.77 11.24
C LYS A 698 20.18 44.29 12.08
N SER A 699 21.37 44.38 11.48
CA SER A 699 22.65 44.62 12.17
C SER A 699 22.92 46.02 12.74
N LYS A 700 21.98 46.96 12.69
CA LYS A 700 22.32 48.37 12.96
C LYS A 700 22.21 48.88 14.39
N ASP A 701 21.55 48.17 15.31
CA ASP A 701 21.50 48.58 16.72
C ASP A 701 21.46 47.38 17.67
N ALA A 702 21.91 47.56 18.92
CA ALA A 702 21.90 46.53 19.95
C ALA A 702 20.45 46.13 20.34
N VAL A 703 19.82 45.27 19.54
CA VAL A 703 18.44 44.82 19.78
C VAL A 703 18.43 43.65 20.77
N LYS A 704 17.85 43.88 21.96
CA LYS A 704 17.41 42.81 22.87
C LYS A 704 16.11 42.21 22.32
N LYS A 705 16.11 40.95 21.89
CA LYS A 705 14.87 40.21 21.54
C LYS A 705 14.69 38.99 22.46
N SER A 706 13.50 38.86 23.02
CA SER A 706 13.09 37.78 23.91
C SER A 706 12.40 36.67 23.11
N VAL A 707 12.85 35.43 23.24
CA VAL A 707 12.21 34.26 22.61
C VAL A 707 11.61 33.33 23.67
N THR A 708 10.29 33.17 23.67
CA THR A 708 9.58 32.26 24.59
C THR A 708 9.54 30.85 24.02
N LEU A 709 10.02 29.85 24.77
CA LEU A 709 9.98 28.44 24.37
C LEU A 709 9.15 27.62 25.38
N LYS A 710 8.13 26.91 24.88
CA LYS A 710 7.38 25.90 25.66
C LYS A 710 7.98 24.51 25.36
N VAL A 711 8.39 23.79 26.40
CA VAL A 711 8.88 22.40 26.31
C VAL A 711 7.89 21.51 27.08
N LYS A 712 7.38 20.46 26.43
CA LYS A 712 6.51 19.45 27.09
C LYS A 712 7.36 18.59 28.04
N LYS A 713 6.76 18.19 29.16
CA LYS A 713 7.43 17.59 30.32
C LYS A 713 7.70 16.10 30.13
N SER A 714 8.90 15.63 30.51
CA SER A 714 9.12 14.30 31.09
C SER A 714 9.49 14.45 32.58
N LYS A 715 9.24 13.42 33.40
CA LYS A 715 9.22 13.49 34.88
C LYS A 715 10.61 13.83 35.46
N VAL A 716 10.83 15.05 35.97
CA VAL A 716 12.14 15.44 36.58
C VAL A 716 12.03 15.90 38.04
N ASN A 717 12.98 15.42 38.84
CA ASN A 717 13.20 15.64 40.27
C ASN A 717 14.04 16.92 40.56
N LYS A 718 13.92 17.49 41.78
CA LYS A 718 14.22 18.89 42.17
C LYS A 718 15.68 19.40 42.14
N LYS A 719 16.66 18.76 41.48
CA LYS A 719 18.07 19.24 41.48
C LYS A 719 18.45 20.00 40.20
N ALA A 720 19.24 21.06 40.38
CA ALA A 720 19.63 22.05 39.36
C ALA A 720 20.14 21.42 38.05
N GLN A 721 19.59 21.88 36.92
CA GLN A 721 20.00 21.45 35.58
C GLN A 721 21.11 22.37 35.02
N LYS A 722 22.18 21.77 34.47
CA LYS A 722 23.20 22.48 33.66
C LYS A 722 22.77 22.49 32.20
N PHE A 723 22.72 23.68 31.57
CA PHE A 723 22.47 23.83 30.14
C PHE A 723 23.80 24.09 29.41
N THR A 724 24.07 23.37 28.32
CA THR A 724 25.26 23.61 27.48
C THR A 724 24.81 24.18 26.15
N VAL A 725 25.37 25.32 25.75
CA VAL A 725 25.09 26.00 24.47
C VAL A 725 26.35 25.94 23.61
N LYS A 726 26.27 25.28 22.46
CA LYS A 726 27.33 25.32 21.43
C LYS A 726 26.93 26.29 20.33
N VAL A 727 27.78 27.26 20.04
CA VAL A 727 27.61 28.26 18.97
C VAL A 727 28.61 27.97 17.85
N SER A 728 28.14 27.85 16.62
CA SER A 728 28.98 27.72 15.42
C SER A 728 28.49 28.64 14.30
N PRO A 729 29.39 29.39 13.62
CA PRO A 729 30.84 29.47 13.87
C PRO A 729 31.15 30.18 15.21
N LYS A 730 32.41 30.12 15.69
CA LYS A 730 32.89 30.71 16.96
C LYS A 730 32.76 32.25 16.97
N ALA A 731 31.55 32.79 16.92
CA ALA A 731 31.27 34.19 17.15
C ALA A 731 30.85 34.40 18.60
N LYS A 732 31.29 35.53 19.18
CA LYS A 732 31.05 35.94 20.58
C LYS A 732 29.57 36.33 20.80
N LEU A 733 28.65 35.38 20.64
CA LEU A 733 27.24 35.47 21.03
C LEU A 733 27.07 34.83 22.41
N SER A 734 26.56 35.59 23.39
CA SER A 734 26.23 35.08 24.72
C SER A 734 24.75 34.74 24.79
N LEU A 735 24.43 33.55 25.32
CA LEU A 735 23.07 33.10 25.59
C LEU A 735 22.81 33.21 27.11
N SER A 736 21.82 33.99 27.52
CA SER A 736 21.37 34.02 28.93
C SER A 736 20.01 33.33 29.04
N LEU A 737 19.96 32.23 29.80
CA LEU A 737 18.74 31.50 30.14
C LEU A 737 18.17 32.07 31.44
N VAL A 738 16.96 32.65 31.39
CA VAL A 738 16.22 33.04 32.61
C VAL A 738 15.12 32.02 32.86
N SER A 739 15.33 31.14 33.85
CA SER A 739 14.27 30.28 34.39
C SER A 739 13.75 30.88 35.69
N THR A 740 12.44 31.14 35.79
CA THR A 740 11.79 31.41 37.09
C THR A 740 10.98 30.20 37.51
N PRO A 741 11.34 29.49 38.60
CA PRO A 741 10.45 28.49 39.17
C PRO A 741 9.22 29.19 39.75
N LYS A 742 8.03 28.98 39.18
CA LYS A 742 6.78 29.40 39.84
C LYS A 742 6.48 28.40 40.97
N LYS A 743 6.45 28.88 42.23
CA LYS A 743 6.09 28.10 43.42
C LYS A 743 4.77 27.36 43.14
N GLY A 744 4.76 26.03 43.25
CA GLY A 744 3.56 25.19 43.09
C GLY A 744 3.22 24.71 41.66
N LYS A 745 3.96 25.07 40.59
CA LYS A 745 3.70 24.54 39.24
C LYS A 745 4.79 23.61 38.71
N LYS A 746 4.36 22.43 38.28
CA LYS A 746 5.12 21.27 37.74
C LYS A 746 5.75 21.51 36.34
N MET A 747 6.07 22.74 35.93
CA MET A 747 6.60 23.08 34.59
C MET A 747 7.88 23.92 34.66
N LEU A 748 8.85 23.63 33.79
CA LEU A 748 10.01 24.49 33.54
C LEU A 748 9.73 25.28 32.25
N THR A 749 9.32 26.55 32.40
CA THR A 749 9.08 27.44 31.27
C THR A 749 10.31 28.30 31.05
N ILE A 750 11.00 28.11 29.92
CA ILE A 750 12.01 29.06 29.45
C ILE A 750 11.24 30.24 28.85
N LYS A 751 10.94 31.23 29.69
CA LYS A 751 10.09 32.38 29.31
C LYS A 751 10.74 33.29 28.28
N SER A 752 12.06 33.38 28.29
CA SER A 752 12.82 34.17 27.32
C SER A 752 14.24 33.61 27.18
N THR A 753 14.70 33.47 25.94
CA THR A 753 16.11 33.41 25.60
C THR A 753 16.48 34.75 25.00
N THR A 754 17.50 35.42 25.56
CA THR A 754 18.06 36.65 24.99
C THR A 754 19.31 36.29 24.20
N ILE A 755 19.32 36.65 22.91
CA ILE A 755 20.49 36.54 22.04
C ILE A 755 21.11 37.93 21.98
N THR A 756 22.30 38.12 22.56
CA THR A 756 23.00 39.40 22.52
C THR A 756 24.01 39.41 21.38
N LEU A 757 23.75 40.24 20.37
CA LEU A 757 24.71 40.57 19.32
C LEU A 757 25.69 41.61 19.85
N LYS A 758 26.99 41.30 19.89
CA LYS A 758 28.04 42.31 20.10
C LYS A 758 28.22 43.09 18.79
N LYS A 759 28.59 44.38 18.89
CA LYS A 759 28.66 45.42 17.82
C LYS A 759 29.46 45.06 16.53
N LYS A 760 30.03 43.86 16.41
CA LYS A 760 30.87 43.38 15.29
C LYS A 760 30.59 41.91 14.90
N ALA A 761 29.39 41.38 15.13
CA ALA A 761 29.07 40.03 14.68
C ALA A 761 29.03 39.97 13.14
N PRO A 762 29.78 39.07 12.47
CA PRO A 762 29.77 38.96 11.01
C PRO A 762 28.38 38.71 10.44
N ALA A 763 28.12 39.20 9.23
CA ALA A 763 26.95 38.77 8.46
C ALA A 763 27.04 37.25 8.22
N GLY A 764 25.92 36.55 8.40
CA GLY A 764 25.93 35.09 8.27
C GLY A 764 24.79 34.38 8.99
N LYS A 765 24.70 33.07 8.75
CA LYS A 765 23.76 32.16 9.41
C LYS A 765 24.44 31.55 10.65
N TYR A 766 23.82 31.73 11.81
CA TYR A 766 24.26 31.18 13.09
C TYR A 766 23.27 30.13 13.59
N LYS A 767 23.76 28.92 13.89
CA LYS A 767 22.94 27.82 14.42
C LYS A 767 23.19 27.67 15.92
N PHE A 768 22.13 27.69 16.71
CA PHE A 768 22.15 27.45 18.15
C PHE A 768 21.45 26.14 18.46
N ARG A 769 22.17 25.20 19.06
CA ARG A 769 21.59 23.93 19.50
C ARG A 769 21.35 23.99 21.01
N ILE A 770 20.09 23.88 21.42
CA ILE A 770 19.70 23.78 22.82
C ILE A 770 19.39 22.31 23.09
N ALA A 771 20.16 21.70 23.99
CA ALA A 771 19.95 20.33 24.45
C ALA A 771 19.54 20.35 25.93
N ALA A 772 18.41 19.72 26.25
CA ALA A 772 18.03 19.41 27.62
C ALA A 772 18.33 17.92 27.88
N LYS A 773 19.11 17.65 28.92
CA LYS A 773 19.49 16.29 29.32
C LYS A 773 18.78 15.94 30.62
N GLU A 774 18.09 14.81 30.65
CA GLU A 774 17.44 14.28 31.85
C GLU A 774 18.51 13.69 32.80
N THR A 775 18.42 13.96 34.09
CA THR A 775 19.44 13.57 35.08
C THR A 775 19.24 12.17 35.69
N SER A 776 18.28 11.38 35.20
CA SER A 776 18.07 10.00 35.65
C SER A 776 18.14 9.04 34.47
N SER A 777 19.26 8.31 34.37
CA SER A 777 19.51 7.07 33.60
C SER A 777 18.93 6.85 32.18
N SER A 778 18.21 7.79 31.59
CA SER A 778 17.62 7.70 30.25
C SER A 778 18.46 8.49 29.24
N LYS A 779 18.73 7.88 28.08
CA LYS A 779 19.49 8.49 26.96
C LYS A 779 18.70 9.55 26.18
N LYS A 780 17.51 9.98 26.62
CA LYS A 780 16.67 10.93 25.86
C LYS A 780 17.18 12.37 26.04
N THR A 781 17.74 12.91 24.95
CA THR A 781 18.16 14.31 24.84
C THR A 781 17.20 15.04 23.91
N THR A 782 16.33 15.89 24.46
CA THR A 782 15.49 16.75 23.61
C THR A 782 16.36 17.88 23.07
N THR A 783 16.51 17.92 21.75
CA THR A 783 17.27 18.95 21.05
C THR A 783 16.33 19.88 20.30
N LYS A 784 16.53 21.19 20.40
CA LYS A 784 16.01 22.16 19.41
C LYS A 784 17.14 22.97 18.79
N THR A 785 17.05 23.19 17.49
CA THR A 785 17.97 24.06 16.73
C THR A 785 17.27 25.37 16.42
N ILE A 786 17.91 26.50 16.74
CA ILE A 786 17.47 27.85 16.38
C ILE A 786 18.47 28.38 15.35
N THR A 787 17.97 28.89 14.22
CA THR A 787 18.81 29.55 13.23
C THR A 787 18.56 31.05 13.27
N VAL A 788 19.62 31.83 13.47
CA VAL A 788 19.61 33.29 13.41
C VAL A 788 20.36 33.75 12.17
N VAL A 789 19.76 34.64 11.40
CA VAL A 789 20.40 35.27 10.25
C VAL A 789 20.73 36.71 10.60
N VAL A 790 22.02 37.04 10.65
CA VAL A 790 22.54 38.40 10.80
C VAL A 790 22.78 38.95 9.41
N LYS A 791 22.02 39.99 9.04
CA LYS A 791 22.13 40.68 7.75
C LYS A 791 23.02 41.91 7.84
#